data_AF-A0A5A7NDL8-F1
#
_entry.id   AF-A0A5A7NDL8-F1
#
_cell.length_a   1.000
_cell.length_b   1.000
_cell.length_c   1.000
_cell.angle_alpha   90.00
_cell.angle_beta   90.00
_cell.angle_gamma   90.00
#
_symmetry.space_group_name_H-M   'P 1'
#
loop_
_entity.id
_entity.type
_entity.pdbx_description
1 polymer ?
#
loop_
_entity_poly.entity_id
_entity_poly.type
_entity_poly.pdbx_seq_one_letter_code
_entity_poly.pdbx_strand_id
1 'polypeptide(L)'
;MTIFDYDDNEALGKIIAVDSAVVVVRVDELERLKRVQVNRLVALQSSKAGQHLIGVVSRITRKAPDGGVELDADEDNGETVELPENNLVRVSLIGTLIDRLGTASNVFRRTLETVPEIDANCFALEGERLTNFMQVISNVAGNGPQLELGKYTLDEDATAYLNGNRLFQRHAIVVGSTGSGKSWTTARLLDQVAALKQANAILFDVHGEYKTLVGDEFRHFRVAGPGDLDGGAALDGGVLYLPYWLLGYEAMVSLFVDRSDQNAPNQAMIMSRCITDAKRAFLEAGEHADILKNFTVDSPVPFDINAVVSELARLDIERVPGARAGSDKAGDFNGRLSRLIARFASKRLDRRLGFLFQPHNECMEMEWLTTMAHKLVGGRGSQADSNGGIKIVDFSEVPSDILPLMVSLLARLIFTITQWTDIEKRHPVALFCDEAHLYIPERASADSVDDISVGIFERIAKEGRKYGVGLVVISQRPAEVNRTVLSQCNNVVAMRLTNGEDQSVIKRLLPDSLGSFGDLLPVLDVGEALVVAMPACCQHAFASQNQNTSQTVLLSSFGIVGTTNRQSLILNALCIPGGDRVRCNKTTCVPSKGKCHESYVSGLGHAGFRYCQVSKRSRSLGGKLVCGLAQYISFHSEVGASRTPSIFWLS
;
A
#
# COMPACT_ATOMS: atom_id res chain seq x y z
N MET A 1 -33.80 16.55 9.76
CA MET A 1 -34.01 17.65 8.80
C MET A 1 -33.20 17.36 7.57
N THR A 2 -33.69 17.77 6.40
CA THR A 2 -32.94 17.71 5.14
C THR A 2 -31.82 18.75 5.20
N ILE A 3 -30.63 18.44 4.65
CA ILE A 3 -29.48 19.36 4.69
C ILE A 3 -29.67 20.50 3.68
N PHE A 4 -30.28 20.16 2.55
CA PHE A 4 -30.44 21.05 1.42
C PHE A 4 -31.91 21.46 1.33
N ASP A 5 -32.15 22.69 1.74
CA ASP A 5 -33.44 23.38 1.61
C ASP A 5 -33.13 24.68 0.88
N TYR A 6 -33.06 24.60 -0.45
CA TYR A 6 -32.69 25.70 -1.32
C TYR A 6 -33.93 26.34 -1.92
N ASP A 7 -33.97 27.68 -1.92
CA ASP A 7 -34.91 28.45 -2.73
C ASP A 7 -34.30 28.71 -4.13
N ASP A 8 -35.13 28.70 -5.18
CA ASP A 8 -34.67 28.91 -6.57
C ASP A 8 -33.90 30.24 -6.75
N ASN A 9 -34.21 31.25 -5.93
CA ASN A 9 -33.52 32.54 -5.95
C ASN A 9 -32.06 32.46 -5.47
N GLU A 10 -31.67 31.41 -4.76
CA GLU A 10 -30.30 31.15 -4.30
C GLU A 10 -29.43 30.45 -5.36
N ALA A 11 -30.01 30.08 -6.51
CA ALA A 11 -29.31 29.33 -7.55
C ALA A 11 -28.11 30.09 -8.09
N LEU A 12 -26.93 29.47 -8.05
CA LEU A 12 -25.73 30.00 -8.69
C LEU A 12 -25.93 30.17 -10.21
N GLY A 13 -26.60 29.22 -10.83
CA GLY A 13 -26.84 29.20 -12.27
C GLY A 13 -27.58 27.95 -12.70
N LYS A 14 -27.70 27.74 -14.01
CA LYS A 14 -28.44 26.61 -14.61
C LYS A 14 -27.54 25.73 -15.47
N ILE A 15 -27.84 24.43 -15.46
CA ILE A 15 -27.12 23.45 -16.29
C ILE A 15 -27.47 23.69 -17.77
N ILE A 16 -26.46 23.84 -18.62
CA ILE A 16 -26.62 23.99 -20.08
C ILE A 16 -26.09 22.79 -20.87
N ALA A 17 -25.21 21.98 -20.27
CA ALA A 17 -24.68 20.78 -20.90
C ALA A 17 -24.36 19.71 -19.85
N VAL A 18 -24.55 18.45 -20.24
CA VAL A 18 -24.31 17.26 -19.42
C VAL A 18 -23.49 16.27 -20.22
N ASP A 19 -22.35 15.86 -19.67
CA ASP A 19 -21.47 14.82 -20.18
C ASP A 19 -21.22 13.80 -19.07
N SER A 20 -22.18 12.87 -18.92
CA SER A 20 -22.16 11.79 -17.93
C SER A 20 -21.94 12.27 -16.49
N ALA A 21 -20.69 12.33 -16.03
CA ALA A 21 -20.30 12.76 -14.69
C ALA A 21 -19.85 14.23 -14.62
N VAL A 22 -19.91 14.96 -15.73
CA VAL A 22 -19.49 16.36 -15.81
C VAL A 22 -20.64 17.20 -16.35
N VAL A 23 -20.88 18.35 -15.73
CA VAL A 23 -21.91 19.29 -16.17
C VAL A 23 -21.31 20.68 -16.39
N VAL A 24 -21.92 21.44 -17.28
CA VAL A 24 -21.57 22.84 -17.52
C VAL A 24 -22.75 23.69 -17.06
N VAL A 25 -22.47 24.59 -16.13
CA VAL A 25 -23.43 25.52 -15.53
C VAL A 25 -23.16 26.90 -16.10
N ARG A 26 -24.19 27.57 -16.63
CA ARG A 26 -24.14 28.98 -17.01
C ARG A 26 -24.55 29.84 -15.82
N VAL A 27 -23.74 30.85 -15.51
CA VAL A 27 -23.96 31.79 -14.41
C VAL A 27 -24.22 33.17 -15.00
N ASP A 28 -25.48 33.60 -14.99
CA ASP A 28 -25.87 34.86 -15.63
C ASP A 28 -25.47 36.09 -14.78
N GLU A 29 -25.44 35.94 -13.45
CA GLU A 29 -25.07 37.04 -12.53
C GLU A 29 -23.58 37.03 -12.14
N LEU A 30 -22.91 38.13 -12.46
CA LEU A 30 -21.47 38.34 -12.25
C LEU A 30 -21.08 38.31 -10.76
N GLU A 31 -21.92 38.84 -9.88
CA GLU A 31 -21.72 38.81 -8.43
C GLU A 31 -21.81 37.39 -7.85
N ARG A 32 -22.65 36.52 -8.43
CA ARG A 32 -22.70 35.10 -8.05
C ARG A 32 -21.46 34.36 -8.51
N LEU A 33 -20.98 34.66 -9.73
CA LEU A 33 -19.74 34.07 -10.25
C LEU A 33 -18.52 34.40 -9.38
N LYS A 34 -18.43 35.62 -8.84
CA LYS A 34 -17.35 36.02 -7.93
C LYS A 34 -17.28 35.20 -6.64
N ARG A 35 -18.41 34.60 -6.21
CA ARG A 35 -18.49 33.72 -5.04
C ARG A 35 -18.01 32.30 -5.36
N VAL A 36 -17.94 31.93 -6.63
CA VAL A 36 -17.50 30.60 -7.07
C VAL A 36 -16.00 30.55 -7.15
N GLN A 37 -15.41 29.57 -6.49
CA GLN A 37 -14.01 29.22 -6.62
C GLN A 37 -13.87 27.81 -7.19
N VAL A 38 -12.76 27.56 -7.88
CA VAL A 38 -12.38 26.20 -8.26
C VAL A 38 -12.23 25.36 -6.98
N ASN A 39 -12.61 24.09 -7.05
CA ASN A 39 -12.62 23.14 -5.92
C ASN A 39 -13.72 23.34 -4.86
N ARG A 40 -14.60 24.34 -4.99
CA ARG A 40 -15.80 24.45 -4.14
C ARG A 40 -16.84 23.38 -4.50
N LEU A 41 -17.57 22.94 -3.48
CA LEU A 41 -18.70 22.02 -3.63
C LEU A 41 -19.94 22.78 -4.09
N VAL A 42 -20.72 22.13 -4.94
CA VAL A 42 -22.02 22.60 -5.40
C VAL A 42 -23.04 21.48 -5.27
N ALA A 43 -24.28 21.85 -5.00
CA ALA A 43 -25.43 20.96 -5.03
C ALA A 43 -26.26 21.26 -6.27
N LEU A 44 -26.58 20.25 -7.06
CA LEU A 44 -27.46 20.36 -8.21
C LEU A 44 -28.78 19.67 -7.92
N GLN A 45 -29.84 20.31 -8.37
CA GLN A 45 -31.18 19.75 -8.27
C GLN A 45 -31.27 18.45 -9.07
N SER A 46 -31.75 17.39 -8.43
CA SER A 46 -32.04 16.12 -9.10
C SER A 46 -33.47 16.12 -9.63
N SER A 47 -33.73 15.30 -10.66
CA SER A 47 -35.08 15.02 -11.14
C SER A 47 -35.92 14.21 -10.16
N LYS A 48 -35.30 13.57 -9.16
CA LYS A 48 -35.99 12.85 -8.09
C LYS A 48 -36.09 13.71 -6.84
N ALA A 49 -37.32 13.83 -6.32
CA ALA A 49 -37.58 14.50 -5.05
C ALA A 49 -36.79 13.86 -3.90
N GLY A 50 -36.21 14.70 -3.03
CA GLY A 50 -35.40 14.27 -1.89
C GLY A 50 -34.01 13.75 -2.27
N GLN A 51 -33.55 14.02 -3.49
CA GLN A 51 -32.19 13.73 -3.95
C GLN A 51 -31.51 15.00 -4.44
N HIS A 52 -30.22 15.12 -4.15
CA HIS A 52 -29.38 16.22 -4.61
C HIS A 52 -28.09 15.65 -5.17
N LEU A 53 -27.70 16.07 -6.37
CA LEU A 53 -26.43 15.70 -6.96
C LEU A 53 -25.34 16.61 -6.41
N ILE A 54 -24.21 16.05 -5.99
CA ILE A 54 -23.10 16.82 -5.43
C ILE A 54 -21.95 16.80 -6.42
N GLY A 55 -21.40 17.97 -6.71
CA GLY A 55 -20.25 18.12 -7.59
C GLY A 55 -19.23 19.10 -7.05
N VAL A 56 -18.06 19.10 -7.67
CA VAL A 56 -16.97 20.05 -7.43
C VAL A 56 -16.74 20.88 -8.66
N VAL A 57 -16.57 22.18 -8.48
CA VAL A 57 -16.20 23.10 -9.56
C VAL A 57 -14.78 22.76 -10.05
N SER A 58 -14.69 22.22 -11.27
CA SER A 58 -13.41 21.82 -11.87
C SER A 58 -12.77 22.92 -12.70
N ARG A 59 -13.56 23.83 -13.28
CA ARG A 59 -13.04 24.94 -14.10
C ARG A 59 -14.05 26.08 -14.18
N ILE A 60 -13.58 27.31 -14.08
CA ILE A 60 -14.37 28.51 -14.38
C ILE A 60 -13.82 29.11 -15.68
N THR A 61 -14.69 29.33 -16.65
CA THR A 61 -14.35 29.94 -17.93
C THR A 61 -15.13 31.23 -18.08
N ARG A 62 -14.40 32.31 -18.33
CA ARG A 62 -14.97 33.63 -18.61
C ARG A 62 -14.63 34.00 -20.04
N LYS A 63 -15.65 34.18 -20.88
CA LYS A 63 -15.48 34.73 -22.21
C LYS A 63 -16.20 36.06 -22.29
N ALA A 64 -15.44 37.10 -22.63
CA ALA A 64 -16.03 38.34 -23.09
C ALA A 64 -16.93 38.03 -24.30
N PRO A 65 -18.01 38.81 -24.52
CA PRO A 65 -18.83 38.63 -25.69
C PRO A 65 -17.96 38.80 -26.93
N ASP A 66 -18.01 37.85 -27.87
CA ASP A 66 -17.49 38.11 -29.21
C ASP A 66 -18.27 39.32 -29.74
N GLY A 67 -17.56 40.37 -30.19
CA GLY A 67 -18.16 41.64 -30.58
C GLY A 67 -19.42 41.45 -31.42
N GLY A 68 -20.48 42.19 -31.06
CA GLY A 68 -21.84 41.98 -31.54
C GLY A 68 -21.96 41.80 -33.06
N VAL A 69 -22.93 40.99 -33.47
CA VAL A 69 -23.36 40.92 -34.86
C VAL A 69 -24.13 42.21 -35.14
N GLU A 70 -23.58 43.10 -35.98
CA GLU A 70 -24.38 44.12 -36.64
C GLU A 70 -25.39 43.39 -37.53
N LEU A 71 -26.65 43.35 -37.11
CA LEU A 71 -27.74 43.03 -38.02
C LEU A 71 -27.93 44.30 -38.87
N ASP A 72 -27.68 44.19 -40.17
CA ASP A 72 -28.11 45.20 -41.14
C ASP A 72 -29.63 45.34 -41.00
N ALA A 73 -30.07 46.33 -40.24
CA ALA A 73 -31.45 46.76 -40.18
C ALA A 73 -31.52 48.16 -40.79
N ASP A 74 -32.37 48.26 -41.81
CA ASP A 74 -32.81 49.50 -42.42
C ASP A 74 -33.15 50.55 -41.33
N GLU A 75 -32.89 51.80 -41.69
CA GLU A 75 -32.89 53.01 -40.88
C GLU A 75 -33.94 53.07 -39.75
N ASP A 76 -33.45 53.47 -38.57
CA ASP A 76 -34.19 54.00 -37.40
C ASP A 76 -34.65 53.01 -36.30
N ASN A 77 -33.71 52.22 -35.76
CA ASN A 77 -33.55 51.93 -34.31
C ASN A 77 -32.45 50.87 -34.11
N GLY A 78 -31.19 51.29 -34.04
CA GLY A 78 -30.07 50.40 -33.76
C GLY A 78 -30.03 49.97 -32.30
N GLU A 79 -30.86 48.98 -31.92
CA GLU A 79 -30.64 48.24 -30.67
C GLU A 79 -29.40 47.35 -30.86
N THR A 80 -28.30 47.73 -30.21
CA THR A 80 -27.14 46.85 -30.04
C THR A 80 -27.53 45.76 -29.05
N VAL A 81 -27.73 44.53 -29.55
CA VAL A 81 -27.92 43.37 -28.67
C VAL A 81 -26.56 43.02 -28.08
N GLU A 82 -26.31 43.45 -26.84
CA GLU A 82 -25.17 42.96 -26.07
C GLU A 82 -25.30 41.45 -25.90
N LEU A 83 -24.40 40.70 -26.54
CA LEU A 83 -24.30 39.26 -26.31
C LEU A 83 -23.90 39.07 -24.83
N PRO A 84 -24.60 38.22 -24.06
CA PRO A 84 -24.28 38.02 -22.66
C PRO A 84 -22.86 37.43 -22.50
N GLU A 85 -22.12 37.90 -21.47
CA GLU A 85 -20.85 37.27 -21.09
C GLU A 85 -21.06 35.77 -20.88
N ASN A 86 -20.30 34.94 -21.61
CA ASN A 86 -20.38 33.49 -21.45
C ASN A 86 -19.56 33.06 -20.24
N ASN A 87 -20.20 33.14 -19.08
CA ASN A 87 -19.69 32.73 -17.78
C ASN A 87 -20.05 31.27 -17.53
N LEU A 88 -19.10 30.36 -17.77
CA LEU A 88 -19.31 28.92 -17.72
C LEU A 88 -18.53 28.31 -16.57
N VAL A 89 -19.23 27.55 -15.74
CA VAL A 89 -18.67 26.79 -14.62
C VAL A 89 -18.79 25.31 -14.94
N ARG A 90 -17.65 24.64 -15.11
CA ARG A 90 -17.59 23.19 -15.30
C ARG A 90 -17.57 22.53 -13.92
N VAL A 91 -18.45 21.57 -13.71
CA VAL A 91 -18.62 20.86 -12.44
C VAL A 91 -18.48 19.37 -12.68
N SER A 92 -17.65 18.71 -11.88
CA SER A 92 -17.47 17.26 -11.87
C SER A 92 -18.27 16.67 -10.72
N LEU A 93 -19.23 15.79 -11.04
CA LEU A 93 -20.13 15.17 -10.07
C LEU A 93 -19.40 14.07 -9.28
N ILE A 94 -19.61 14.05 -7.97
CA ILE A 94 -19.01 13.08 -7.05
C ILE A 94 -20.04 12.05 -6.56
N GLY A 95 -21.32 12.41 -6.47
CA GLY A 95 -22.34 11.51 -5.93
C GLY A 95 -23.71 12.14 -5.74
N THR A 96 -24.57 11.42 -5.03
CA THR A 96 -25.95 11.78 -4.72
C THR A 96 -26.15 11.79 -3.21
N LEU A 97 -26.65 12.90 -2.66
CA LEU A 97 -27.20 12.93 -1.31
C LEU A 97 -28.69 12.55 -1.36
N ILE A 98 -29.10 11.61 -0.51
CA ILE A 98 -30.48 11.17 -0.38
C ILE A 98 -30.98 11.58 1.00
N ASP A 99 -32.03 12.39 1.06
CA ASP A 99 -32.56 12.93 2.31
C ASP A 99 -33.09 11.85 3.25
N ARG A 100 -33.74 10.81 2.70
CA ARG A 100 -34.18 9.63 3.43
C ARG A 100 -34.04 8.36 2.61
N LEU A 101 -33.40 7.35 3.21
CA LEU A 101 -33.30 6.00 2.68
C LEU A 101 -33.70 5.00 3.77
N GLY A 102 -34.94 4.52 3.72
CA GLY A 102 -35.50 3.68 4.79
C GLY A 102 -35.58 4.44 6.11
N THR A 103 -34.89 3.93 7.15
CA THR A 103 -34.80 4.59 8.47
C THR A 103 -33.64 5.58 8.58
N ALA A 104 -32.68 5.54 7.65
CA ALA A 104 -31.53 6.44 7.66
C ALA A 104 -31.88 7.77 6.97
N SER A 105 -31.53 8.89 7.60
CA SER A 105 -31.63 10.22 7.02
C SER A 105 -30.27 10.69 6.51
N ASN A 106 -30.27 11.52 5.46
CA ASN A 106 -29.08 12.18 4.90
C ASN A 106 -27.99 11.17 4.53
N VAL A 107 -28.28 10.28 3.59
CA VAL A 107 -27.36 9.24 3.14
C VAL A 107 -26.65 9.69 1.86
N PHE A 108 -25.35 9.90 1.94
CA PHE A 108 -24.54 10.18 0.75
C PHE A 108 -24.08 8.89 0.07
N ARG A 109 -24.32 8.79 -1.24
CA ARG A 109 -23.82 7.72 -2.11
C ARG A 109 -22.92 8.33 -3.18
N ARG A 110 -21.80 7.67 -3.47
CA ARG A 110 -20.88 8.10 -4.55
C ARG A 110 -21.34 7.74 -5.95
N THR A 111 -22.45 7.02 -6.05
CA THR A 111 -23.08 6.73 -7.33
C THR A 111 -24.02 7.88 -7.68
N LEU A 112 -24.02 8.27 -8.95
CA LEU A 112 -25.04 9.14 -9.52
C LEU A 112 -26.32 8.30 -9.71
N GLU A 113 -27.34 8.52 -8.89
CA GLU A 113 -28.61 7.77 -9.01
C GLU A 113 -29.54 8.31 -10.11
N THR A 114 -29.23 9.51 -10.59
CA THR A 114 -29.94 10.22 -11.65
C THR A 114 -28.93 10.91 -12.56
N VAL A 115 -29.26 10.96 -13.85
CA VAL A 115 -28.56 11.83 -14.79
C VAL A 115 -29.03 13.27 -14.52
N PRO A 116 -28.13 14.27 -14.49
CA PRO A 116 -28.52 15.68 -14.37
C PRO A 116 -29.40 16.11 -15.54
N GLU A 117 -30.38 16.98 -15.27
CA GLU A 117 -31.24 17.56 -16.32
C GLU A 117 -30.70 18.92 -16.78
N ILE A 118 -30.92 19.23 -18.05
CA ILE A 118 -30.68 20.60 -18.57
C ILE A 118 -31.68 21.54 -17.88
N ASP A 119 -31.25 22.79 -17.67
CA ASP A 119 -31.98 23.84 -16.96
C ASP A 119 -32.18 23.63 -15.45
N ALA A 120 -31.70 22.51 -14.88
CA ALA A 120 -31.72 22.29 -13.44
C ALA A 120 -30.85 23.32 -12.71
N ASN A 121 -31.31 23.73 -11.52
CA ASN A 121 -30.62 24.71 -10.69
C ASN A 121 -29.35 24.11 -10.06
N CYS A 122 -28.28 24.90 -10.06
CA CYS A 122 -27.03 24.62 -9.37
C CYS A 122 -26.89 25.61 -8.21
N PHE A 123 -26.54 25.13 -7.02
CA PHE A 123 -26.42 25.91 -5.79
C PHE A 123 -25.01 25.80 -5.23
N ALA A 124 -24.48 26.90 -4.70
CA ALA A 124 -23.22 26.88 -3.97
C ALA A 124 -23.41 26.22 -2.59
N LEU A 125 -22.49 25.33 -2.22
CA LEU A 125 -22.50 24.68 -0.91
C LEU A 125 -21.64 25.50 0.06
N GLU A 126 -22.28 26.28 0.94
CA GLU A 126 -21.60 27.23 1.85
C GLU A 126 -22.24 27.24 3.25
N GLY A 127 -21.51 27.76 4.24
CA GLY A 127 -21.98 27.95 5.62
C GLY A 127 -22.47 26.66 6.27
N GLU A 128 -23.55 26.75 7.05
CA GLU A 128 -24.11 25.63 7.82
C GLU A 128 -24.49 24.41 6.95
N ARG A 129 -24.92 24.63 5.69
CA ARG A 129 -25.27 23.55 4.76
C ARG A 129 -24.03 22.75 4.35
N LEU A 130 -22.90 23.43 4.13
CA LEU A 130 -21.62 22.79 3.88
C LEU A 130 -21.17 22.02 5.13
N THR A 131 -21.20 22.64 6.31
CA THR A 131 -20.82 22.00 7.57
C THR A 131 -21.64 20.72 7.81
N ASN A 132 -22.96 20.79 7.69
CA ASN A 132 -23.86 19.65 7.87
C ASN A 132 -23.62 18.55 6.82
N PHE A 133 -23.37 18.91 5.56
CA PHE A 133 -23.03 17.94 4.53
C PHE A 133 -21.68 17.26 4.80
N MET A 134 -20.67 18.04 5.19
CA MET A 134 -19.35 17.52 5.52
C MET A 134 -19.40 16.64 6.77
N GLN A 135 -20.24 16.96 7.75
CA GLN A 135 -20.55 16.08 8.89
C GLN A 135 -21.24 14.78 8.46
N VAL A 136 -22.08 14.78 7.43
CA VAL A 136 -22.70 13.55 6.90
C VAL A 136 -21.68 12.67 6.20
N ILE A 137 -20.72 13.25 5.47
CA ILE A 137 -19.60 12.48 4.90
C ILE A 137 -18.66 11.99 6.02
N SER A 138 -18.42 12.83 7.03
CA SER A 138 -17.54 12.56 8.18
C SER A 138 -18.14 11.60 9.19
N ASN A 139 -19.46 11.52 9.28
CA ASN A 139 -20.19 10.45 9.95
C ASN A 139 -19.96 9.19 9.16
N VAL A 140 -18.76 8.65 9.34
CA VAL A 140 -18.41 7.30 8.95
C VAL A 140 -19.35 6.40 9.75
N ALA A 141 -20.51 6.11 9.17
CA ALA A 141 -21.38 5.03 9.60
C ALA A 141 -20.50 3.76 9.58
N GLY A 142 -20.02 3.38 10.75
CA GLY A 142 -19.02 2.34 10.91
C GLY A 142 -18.48 2.29 12.32
N ASN A 143 -18.57 1.11 12.93
CA ASN A 143 -18.00 0.81 14.25
C ASN A 143 -16.50 1.12 14.28
N GLY A 144 -16.07 2.09 15.10
CA GLY A 144 -14.66 2.38 15.33
C GLY A 144 -14.39 3.77 15.91
N PRO A 145 -13.17 4.00 16.44
CA PRO A 145 -12.80 5.31 16.94
C PRO A 145 -12.72 6.33 15.81
N GLN A 146 -13.16 7.56 16.11
CA GLN A 146 -13.00 8.72 15.24
C GLN A 146 -11.68 9.39 15.57
N LEU A 147 -10.78 9.46 14.58
CA LEU A 147 -9.49 10.14 14.69
C LEU A 147 -9.65 11.50 14.03
N GLU A 148 -9.46 12.56 14.80
CA GLU A 148 -9.50 13.92 14.30
C GLU A 148 -8.20 14.23 13.55
N LEU A 149 -8.29 14.49 12.25
CA LEU A 149 -7.13 14.88 11.45
C LEU A 149 -6.93 16.39 11.39
N GLY A 150 -8.01 17.17 11.43
CA GLY A 150 -7.98 18.61 11.22
C GLY A 150 -9.33 19.13 10.76
N LYS A 151 -9.33 20.26 10.07
CA LYS A 151 -10.53 20.93 9.55
C LYS A 151 -10.59 20.86 8.05
N TYR A 152 -11.76 21.09 7.45
CA TYR A 152 -11.87 21.13 6.00
C TYR A 152 -11.37 22.46 5.44
N THR A 153 -10.52 22.44 4.42
CA THR A 153 -10.08 23.68 3.73
C THR A 153 -11.26 24.47 3.15
N LEU A 154 -12.35 23.77 2.78
CA LEU A 154 -13.57 24.38 2.26
C LEU A 154 -14.46 25.00 3.36
N ASP A 155 -14.27 24.58 4.60
CA ASP A 155 -15.07 24.95 5.78
C ASP A 155 -14.27 24.74 7.08
N GLU A 156 -13.73 25.83 7.62
CA GLU A 156 -12.95 25.81 8.86
C GLU A 156 -13.78 25.40 10.10
N ASP A 157 -15.10 25.44 10.04
CA ASP A 157 -15.96 25.02 11.15
C ASP A 157 -16.27 23.51 11.10
N ALA A 158 -16.02 22.86 9.96
CA ALA A 158 -16.22 21.44 9.80
C ALA A 158 -14.95 20.64 10.16
N THR A 159 -15.06 19.80 11.19
CA THR A 159 -14.01 18.87 11.58
C THR A 159 -14.01 17.63 10.69
N ALA A 160 -12.83 17.25 10.21
CA ALA A 160 -12.62 16.07 9.39
C ALA A 160 -12.13 14.90 10.25
N TYR A 161 -12.88 13.80 10.21
CA TYR A 161 -12.61 12.58 10.97
C TYR A 161 -12.22 11.41 10.07
N LEU A 162 -11.26 10.61 10.54
CA LEU A 162 -10.94 9.30 9.99
C LEU A 162 -11.42 8.19 10.92
N ASN A 163 -11.87 7.08 10.34
CA ASN A 163 -12.17 5.88 11.11
C ASN A 163 -10.88 5.11 11.40
N GLY A 164 -10.48 5.04 12.68
CA GLY A 164 -9.21 4.43 13.09
C GLY A 164 -9.11 2.95 12.74
N ASN A 165 -10.20 2.18 12.86
CA ASN A 165 -10.19 0.76 12.46
C ASN A 165 -9.86 0.61 10.96
N ARG A 166 -10.43 1.46 10.11
CA ARG A 166 -10.16 1.42 8.66
C ARG A 166 -8.74 1.90 8.33
N LEU A 167 -8.25 2.91 9.04
CA LEU A 167 -6.91 3.44 8.85
C LEU A 167 -5.85 2.37 9.13
N PHE A 168 -5.93 1.71 10.30
CA PHE A 168 -4.91 0.76 10.73
C PHE A 168 -5.04 -0.64 10.11
N GLN A 169 -6.24 -1.08 9.73
CA GLN A 169 -6.41 -2.42 9.13
C GLN A 169 -6.09 -2.51 7.64
N ARG A 170 -6.01 -1.40 6.91
CA ARG A 170 -5.93 -1.41 5.43
C ARG A 170 -4.66 -0.80 4.86
N HIS A 171 -3.65 -0.67 5.72
CA HIS A 171 -2.43 0.09 5.49
C HIS A 171 -2.72 1.55 5.10
N ALA A 172 -1.79 2.43 5.37
CA ALA A 172 -1.88 3.84 5.05
C ALA A 172 -0.56 4.33 4.50
N ILE A 173 -0.62 5.40 3.71
CA ILE A 173 0.56 6.13 3.26
C ILE A 173 0.40 7.60 3.61
N VAL A 174 1.45 8.21 4.16
CA VAL A 174 1.57 9.65 4.43
C VAL A 174 2.75 10.19 3.62
N VAL A 175 2.50 11.10 2.69
CA VAL A 175 3.54 11.62 1.79
C VAL A 175 3.50 13.14 1.70
N GLY A 176 4.65 13.73 1.39
CA GLY A 176 4.80 15.16 1.25
C GLY A 176 6.28 15.56 1.14
N SER A 177 6.57 16.68 0.50
CA SER A 177 7.93 17.22 0.43
C SER A 177 8.44 17.65 1.81
N THR A 178 9.74 17.91 1.95
CA THR A 178 10.31 18.44 3.20
C THR A 178 9.61 19.73 3.61
N GLY A 179 9.26 19.86 4.88
CA GLY A 179 8.54 21.03 5.41
C GLY A 179 7.06 21.13 5.01
N SER A 180 6.45 20.11 4.41
CA SER A 180 5.00 20.11 4.11
C SER A 180 4.12 19.87 5.34
N GLY A 181 4.71 19.41 6.46
CA GLY A 181 3.99 19.01 7.68
C GLY A 181 3.90 17.50 7.92
N LYS A 182 4.66 16.65 7.20
CA LYS A 182 4.62 15.18 7.36
C LYS A 182 4.80 14.72 8.81
N SER A 183 5.92 15.11 9.45
CA SER A 183 6.23 14.68 10.83
C SER A 183 5.17 15.18 11.82
N TRP A 184 4.60 16.37 11.58
CA TRP A 184 3.49 16.91 12.38
C TRP A 184 2.22 16.06 12.22
N THR A 185 1.85 15.70 10.99
CA THR A 185 0.71 14.82 10.70
C THR A 185 0.90 13.45 11.33
N THR A 186 2.11 12.88 11.26
CA THR A 186 2.47 11.62 11.93
C THR A 186 2.32 11.74 13.45
N ALA A 187 2.88 12.79 14.06
CA ALA A 187 2.74 13.05 15.49
C ALA A 187 1.27 13.20 15.90
N ARG A 188 0.47 13.96 15.14
CA ARG A 188 -0.96 14.13 15.39
C ARG A 188 -1.71 12.81 15.30
N LEU A 189 -1.40 11.97 14.31
CA LEU A 189 -1.98 10.62 14.20
C LEU A 189 -1.62 9.75 15.42
N LEU A 190 -0.38 9.82 15.89
CA LEU A 190 0.06 9.09 17.08
C LEU A 190 -0.66 9.59 18.34
N ASP A 191 -0.84 10.89 18.53
CA ASP A 191 -1.63 11.45 19.63
C ASP A 191 -3.08 10.95 19.62
N GLN A 192 -3.70 10.87 18.44
CA GLN A 192 -5.06 10.33 18.29
C GLN A 192 -5.11 8.84 18.62
N VAL A 193 -4.06 8.07 18.30
CA VAL A 193 -3.93 6.67 18.71
C VAL A 193 -3.74 6.56 20.21
N ALA A 194 -2.97 7.46 20.82
CA ALA A 194 -2.65 7.48 22.24
C ALA A 194 -3.91 7.61 23.11
N ALA A 195 -4.92 8.34 22.63
CA ALA A 195 -6.22 8.47 23.29
C ALA A 195 -7.05 7.17 23.34
N LEU A 196 -6.65 6.12 22.61
CA LEU A 196 -7.36 4.84 22.57
C LEU A 196 -6.96 3.95 23.76
N LYS A 197 -7.95 3.39 24.46
CA LYS A 197 -7.73 2.52 25.65
C LYS A 197 -6.78 1.34 25.42
N GLN A 198 -6.73 0.81 24.20
CA GLN A 198 -5.89 -0.32 23.81
C GLN A 198 -4.98 0.07 22.63
N ALA A 199 -4.41 1.27 22.69
CA ALA A 199 -3.42 1.75 21.73
C ALA A 199 -2.26 0.75 21.63
N ASN A 200 -1.93 0.39 20.39
CA ASN A 200 -0.75 -0.41 20.08
C ASN A 200 -0.17 0.02 18.73
N ALA A 201 0.84 0.89 18.80
CA ALA A 201 1.57 1.36 17.63
C ALA A 201 3.07 1.32 17.89
N ILE A 202 3.84 1.13 16.82
CA ILE A 202 5.30 1.16 16.85
C ILE A 202 5.75 2.08 15.74
N LEU A 203 6.48 3.14 16.10
CA LEU A 203 7.12 4.06 15.17
C LEU A 203 8.58 3.66 14.99
N PHE A 204 9.00 3.43 13.74
CA PHE A 204 10.40 3.33 13.36
C PHE A 204 10.90 4.72 13.03
N ASP A 205 11.59 5.34 13.98
CA ASP A 205 12.12 6.70 13.88
C ASP A 205 13.58 6.64 13.40
N VAL A 206 13.83 6.98 12.13
CA VAL A 206 15.16 6.88 11.53
C VAL A 206 16.08 8.02 11.96
N HIS A 207 15.52 9.17 12.30
CA HIS A 207 16.30 10.39 12.55
C HIS A 207 16.25 10.87 14.00
N GLY A 208 15.42 10.26 14.84
CA GLY A 208 15.25 10.63 16.24
C GLY A 208 14.40 11.89 16.43
N GLU A 209 13.54 12.24 15.46
CA GLU A 209 12.73 13.47 15.48
C GLU A 209 11.61 13.42 16.53
N TYR A 210 11.16 12.22 16.93
CA TYR A 210 9.94 12.04 17.72
C TYR A 210 10.20 11.93 19.23
N LYS A 211 11.43 12.21 19.68
CA LYS A 211 11.82 12.24 21.11
C LYS A 211 10.99 13.20 21.95
N THR A 212 10.37 14.19 21.33
CA THR A 212 9.51 15.19 21.98
C THR A 212 8.13 14.65 22.36
N LEU A 213 7.72 13.49 21.83
CA LEU A 213 6.44 12.86 22.20
C LEU A 213 6.56 12.21 23.58
N VAL A 214 6.26 12.97 24.62
CA VAL A 214 6.38 12.57 26.03
C VAL A 214 5.00 12.40 26.65
N GLY A 215 4.83 11.33 27.43
CA GLY A 215 3.62 11.04 28.20
C GLY A 215 3.52 9.56 28.51
N ASP A 216 2.58 9.19 29.38
CA ASP A 216 2.36 7.80 29.81
C ASP A 216 1.99 6.86 28.64
N GLU A 217 1.50 7.41 27.53
CA GLU A 217 1.14 6.66 26.33
C GLU A 217 2.34 6.25 25.49
N PHE A 218 3.47 6.97 25.62
CA PHE A 218 4.65 6.84 24.76
C PHE A 218 5.79 6.15 25.51
N ARG A 219 6.37 5.13 24.89
CA ARG A 219 7.57 4.46 25.38
C ARG A 219 8.68 4.60 24.34
N HIS A 220 9.83 5.09 24.77
CA HIS A 220 10.97 5.32 23.90
C HIS A 220 11.97 4.19 24.03
N PHE A 221 12.41 3.68 22.89
CA PHE A 221 13.53 2.76 22.75
C PHE A 221 14.51 3.39 21.77
N ARG A 222 15.80 3.25 22.04
CA ARG A 222 16.88 3.64 21.14
C ARG A 222 17.75 2.44 20.88
N VAL A 223 18.04 2.15 19.61
CA VAL A 223 19.01 1.10 19.28
C VAL A 223 20.37 1.50 19.85
N ALA A 224 21.03 0.57 20.54
CA ALA A 224 22.26 0.86 21.26
C ALA A 224 23.36 1.46 20.35
N GLY A 225 24.02 2.49 20.85
CA GLY A 225 25.12 3.15 20.16
C GLY A 225 26.49 2.66 20.62
N PRO A 226 27.57 3.14 19.99
CA PRO A 226 28.93 2.87 20.43
C PRO A 226 29.22 3.29 21.88
N GLY A 227 28.49 4.27 22.41
CA GLY A 227 28.62 4.76 23.79
C GLY A 227 27.94 3.88 24.84
N ASP A 228 26.98 3.04 24.45
CA ASP A 228 26.25 2.16 25.37
C ASP A 228 26.96 0.82 25.59
N LEU A 229 27.89 0.44 24.71
CA LEU A 229 28.59 -0.87 24.76
C LEU A 229 29.37 -1.10 26.04
N ASP A 230 29.90 -0.03 26.62
CA ASP A 230 30.68 -0.06 27.86
C ASP A 230 29.78 0.24 29.09
N GLY A 231 28.51 0.57 28.86
CA GLY A 231 27.54 0.95 29.89
C GLY A 231 26.68 -0.23 30.37
N GLY A 232 25.98 -0.02 31.49
CA GLY A 232 24.99 -0.98 32.03
C GLY A 232 23.55 -0.68 31.60
N ALA A 233 23.35 0.20 30.61
CA ALA A 233 22.02 0.59 30.15
C ALA A 233 21.42 -0.53 29.29
N ALA A 234 20.36 -1.13 29.83
CA ALA A 234 19.70 -2.31 29.29
C ALA A 234 18.30 -1.98 28.74
N LEU A 235 17.52 -3.00 28.40
CA LEU A 235 16.16 -2.86 27.87
C LEU A 235 15.21 -2.07 28.80
N ASP A 236 15.40 -2.11 30.12
CA ASP A 236 14.65 -1.29 31.09
C ASP A 236 14.99 0.20 31.02
N GLY A 237 16.22 0.53 30.62
CA GLY A 237 16.68 1.91 30.40
C GLY A 237 16.29 2.48 29.04
N GLY A 238 15.51 1.75 28.24
CA GLY A 238 15.14 2.15 26.88
C GLY A 238 16.25 1.92 25.84
N VAL A 239 17.31 1.17 26.18
CA VAL A 239 18.38 0.82 25.23
C VAL A 239 18.07 -0.55 24.62
N LEU A 240 17.93 -0.60 23.30
CA LEU A 240 17.56 -1.79 22.55
C LEU A 240 18.77 -2.39 21.84
N TYR A 241 19.15 -3.59 22.24
CA TYR A 241 20.08 -4.42 21.48
C TYR A 241 19.29 -5.29 20.51
N LEU A 242 19.85 -5.54 19.33
CA LEU A 242 19.28 -6.44 18.32
C LEU A 242 20.32 -7.52 18.05
N PRO A 243 20.53 -8.47 18.97
CA PRO A 243 21.66 -9.39 18.92
C PRO A 243 21.64 -10.27 17.67
N TYR A 244 22.83 -10.63 17.19
CA TYR A 244 23.01 -11.36 15.93
C TYR A 244 22.18 -12.63 15.82
N TRP A 245 21.89 -13.31 16.94
CA TRP A 245 21.13 -14.55 16.92
C TRP A 245 19.66 -14.38 16.51
N LEU A 246 19.15 -13.15 16.46
CA LEU A 246 17.85 -12.82 15.86
C LEU A 246 17.85 -12.91 14.33
N LEU A 247 19.00 -12.77 13.69
CA LEU A 247 19.12 -12.80 12.25
C LEU A 247 18.84 -14.22 11.71
N GLY A 248 18.01 -14.27 10.66
CA GLY A 248 17.79 -15.50 9.91
C GLY A 248 18.97 -15.86 9.01
N TYR A 249 18.89 -17.02 8.37
CA TYR A 249 19.91 -17.54 7.47
C TYR A 249 20.25 -16.56 6.34
N GLU A 250 19.24 -16.02 5.65
CA GLU A 250 19.46 -15.10 4.52
C GLU A 250 20.16 -13.81 4.97
N ALA A 251 19.77 -13.25 6.11
CA ALA A 251 20.38 -12.07 6.70
C ALA A 251 21.84 -12.31 7.08
N MET A 252 22.13 -13.45 7.71
CA MET A 252 23.49 -13.87 8.05
C MET A 252 24.37 -14.04 6.81
N VAL A 253 23.86 -14.71 5.78
CA VAL A 253 24.58 -14.87 4.50
C VAL A 253 24.83 -13.50 3.86
N SER A 254 23.84 -12.61 3.88
CA SER A 254 24.00 -11.26 3.31
C SER A 254 25.04 -10.41 4.03
N LEU A 255 25.22 -10.60 5.35
CA LEU A 255 26.21 -9.84 6.14
C LEU A 255 27.63 -10.39 6.02
N PHE A 256 27.78 -11.71 5.91
CA PHE A 256 29.09 -12.38 6.04
C PHE A 256 29.61 -13.02 4.76
N VAL A 257 28.75 -13.36 3.80
CA VAL A 257 29.14 -14.07 2.58
C VAL A 257 29.09 -13.11 1.40
N ASP A 258 30.26 -12.90 0.80
CA ASP A 258 30.38 -12.14 -0.44
C ASP A 258 29.88 -12.99 -1.62
N ARG A 259 28.78 -12.57 -2.24
CA ARG A 259 28.16 -13.29 -3.37
C ARG A 259 29.06 -13.34 -4.62
N SER A 260 30.07 -12.48 -4.72
CA SER A 260 31.03 -12.49 -5.82
C SER A 260 32.13 -13.56 -5.66
N ASP A 261 32.28 -14.14 -4.46
CA ASP A 261 33.24 -15.21 -4.21
C ASP A 261 32.76 -16.53 -4.86
N GLN A 262 33.61 -17.17 -5.64
CA GLN A 262 33.29 -18.47 -6.28
C GLN A 262 32.95 -19.56 -5.24
N ASN A 263 33.46 -19.44 -4.01
CA ASN A 263 33.19 -20.36 -2.91
C ASN A 263 32.00 -19.95 -2.04
N ALA A 264 31.25 -18.90 -2.41
CA ALA A 264 30.12 -18.38 -1.62
C ALA A 264 29.07 -19.44 -1.23
N PRO A 265 28.64 -20.38 -2.11
CA PRO A 265 27.69 -21.41 -1.72
C PRO A 265 28.20 -22.34 -0.61
N ASN A 266 29.48 -22.71 -0.68
CA ASN A 266 30.12 -23.55 0.32
C ASN A 266 30.33 -22.79 1.63
N GLN A 267 30.72 -21.51 1.55
CA GLN A 267 30.84 -20.61 2.71
C GLN A 267 29.50 -20.47 3.44
N ALA A 268 28.40 -20.23 2.71
CA ALA A 268 27.06 -20.12 3.27
C ALA A 268 26.61 -21.43 3.94
N MET A 269 26.84 -22.57 3.28
CA MET A 269 26.50 -23.88 3.81
C MET A 269 27.26 -24.20 5.10
N ILE A 270 28.59 -24.03 5.12
CA ILE A 270 29.40 -24.37 6.29
C ILE A 270 29.12 -23.41 7.46
N MET A 271 28.93 -22.11 7.17
CA MET A 271 28.55 -21.12 8.18
C MET A 271 27.21 -21.49 8.83
N SER A 272 26.20 -21.84 8.03
CA SER A 272 24.89 -22.26 8.52
C SER A 272 24.97 -23.49 9.41
N ARG A 273 25.80 -24.47 9.02
CA ARG A 273 26.07 -25.67 9.85
C ARG A 273 26.71 -25.29 11.18
N CYS A 274 27.80 -24.52 11.18
CA CYS A 274 28.47 -24.10 12.41
C CYS A 274 27.55 -23.29 13.34
N ILE A 275 26.71 -22.41 12.79
CA ILE A 275 25.70 -21.67 13.57
C ILE A 275 24.66 -22.62 14.17
N THR A 276 24.17 -23.58 13.39
CA THR A 276 23.19 -24.56 13.85
C THR A 276 23.76 -25.43 14.98
N ASP A 277 25.01 -25.85 14.85
CA ASP A 277 25.73 -26.62 15.88
C ASP A 277 25.96 -25.78 17.15
N ALA A 278 26.27 -24.50 17.02
CA ALA A 278 26.40 -23.59 18.16
C ALA A 278 25.07 -23.34 18.88
N LYS A 279 23.96 -23.17 18.15
CA LYS A 279 22.61 -23.09 18.71
C LYS A 279 22.21 -24.37 19.44
N ARG A 280 22.56 -25.53 18.86
CA ARG A 280 22.33 -26.85 19.49
C ARG A 280 23.06 -26.94 20.83
N ALA A 281 24.34 -26.61 20.86
CA ALA A 281 25.15 -26.65 22.07
C ALA A 281 24.58 -25.74 23.18
N PHE A 282 24.08 -24.56 22.83
CA PHE A 282 23.40 -23.67 23.78
C PHE A 282 22.12 -24.31 24.36
N LEU A 283 21.27 -24.88 23.51
CA LEU A 283 20.02 -25.53 23.95
C LEU A 283 20.27 -26.78 24.80
N GLU A 284 21.29 -27.56 24.48
CA GLU A 284 21.70 -28.74 25.26
C GLU A 284 22.23 -28.32 26.64
N ALA A 285 23.04 -27.26 26.71
CA ALA A 285 23.56 -26.74 27.97
C ALA A 285 22.47 -26.11 28.85
N GLY A 286 21.46 -25.48 28.25
CA GLY A 286 20.31 -24.89 28.95
C GLY A 286 19.15 -25.84 29.22
N GLU A 287 19.29 -27.14 28.93
CA GLU A 287 18.26 -28.17 29.11
C GLU A 287 16.92 -27.88 28.39
N HIS A 288 16.96 -27.16 27.27
CA HIS A 288 15.76 -26.78 26.49
C HIS A 288 15.30 -27.88 25.52
N ALA A 289 15.02 -29.07 26.04
CA ALA A 289 14.76 -30.29 25.26
C ALA A 289 13.61 -30.19 24.25
N ASP A 290 12.59 -29.38 24.54
CA ASP A 290 11.43 -29.22 23.65
C ASP A 290 11.73 -28.33 22.43
N ILE A 291 12.55 -27.29 22.62
CA ILE A 291 13.02 -26.42 21.54
C ILE A 291 14.05 -27.18 20.69
N LEU A 292 14.96 -27.93 21.33
CA LEU A 292 16.01 -28.72 20.68
C LEU A 292 15.47 -29.71 19.63
N LYS A 293 14.27 -30.27 19.84
CA LYS A 293 13.64 -31.21 18.90
C LYS A 293 13.20 -30.57 17.58
N ASN A 294 12.91 -29.26 17.58
CA ASN A 294 12.17 -28.61 16.50
C ASN A 294 12.85 -27.36 15.93
N PHE A 295 13.95 -26.88 16.54
CA PHE A 295 14.61 -25.65 16.09
C PHE A 295 15.22 -25.79 14.69
N THR A 296 15.28 -24.67 13.98
CA THR A 296 15.89 -24.54 12.66
C THR A 296 17.00 -23.49 12.70
N VAL A 297 17.72 -23.32 11.59
CA VAL A 297 18.72 -22.24 11.45
C VAL A 297 18.11 -20.85 11.69
N ASP A 298 16.83 -20.66 11.37
CA ASP A 298 16.11 -19.39 11.53
C ASP A 298 15.49 -19.20 12.92
N SER A 299 15.52 -20.22 13.79
CA SER A 299 15.03 -20.09 15.16
C SER A 299 15.89 -19.07 15.92
N PRO A 300 15.30 -18.08 16.60
CA PRO A 300 16.01 -17.02 17.32
C PRO A 300 16.51 -17.55 18.67
N VAL A 301 17.57 -18.36 18.62
CA VAL A 301 18.20 -19.02 19.76
C VAL A 301 19.57 -18.40 19.99
N PRO A 302 19.89 -17.90 21.19
CA PRO A 302 21.22 -17.40 21.53
C PRO A 302 22.29 -18.46 21.26
N PHE A 303 23.45 -18.03 20.77
CA PHE A 303 24.61 -18.89 20.56
C PHE A 303 25.89 -18.07 20.64
N ASP A 304 27.00 -18.66 21.05
CA ASP A 304 28.28 -17.95 21.05
C ASP A 304 28.85 -17.85 19.63
N ILE A 305 28.96 -16.61 19.12
CA ILE A 305 29.55 -16.36 17.80
C ILE A 305 31.05 -16.69 17.77
N ASN A 306 31.74 -16.64 18.91
CA ASN A 306 33.16 -16.98 18.98
C ASN A 306 33.38 -18.47 18.72
N ALA A 307 32.52 -19.34 19.27
CA ALA A 307 32.54 -20.77 18.97
C ALA A 307 32.38 -21.05 17.46
N VAL A 308 31.49 -20.31 16.78
CA VAL A 308 31.31 -20.40 15.32
C VAL A 308 32.59 -20.02 14.58
N VAL A 309 33.20 -18.88 14.93
CA VAL A 309 34.43 -18.40 14.29
C VAL A 309 35.59 -19.35 14.55
N SER A 310 35.72 -19.89 15.75
CA SER A 310 36.75 -20.88 16.11
C SER A 310 36.61 -22.17 15.30
N GLU A 311 35.39 -22.65 15.10
CA GLU A 311 35.16 -23.85 14.29
C GLU A 311 35.44 -23.59 12.80
N LEU A 312 35.03 -22.44 12.27
CA LEU A 312 35.39 -22.04 10.90
C LEU A 312 36.91 -21.95 10.73
N ALA A 313 37.62 -21.39 11.70
CA ALA A 313 39.09 -21.30 11.68
C ALA A 313 39.75 -22.69 11.75
N ARG A 314 39.21 -23.61 12.56
CA ARG A 314 39.67 -25.01 12.61
C ARG A 314 39.53 -25.68 11.24
N LEU A 315 38.38 -25.53 10.58
CA LEU A 315 38.11 -26.08 9.25
C LEU A 315 38.99 -25.46 8.15
N ASP A 316 39.34 -24.17 8.27
CA ASP A 316 40.20 -23.48 7.32
C ASP A 316 41.66 -23.98 7.34
N ILE A 317 42.10 -24.59 8.44
CA ILE A 317 43.46 -25.16 8.59
C ILE A 317 43.49 -26.68 8.66
N GLU A 318 42.32 -27.34 8.61
CA GLU A 318 42.20 -28.78 8.80
C GLU A 318 42.99 -29.57 7.75
N ARG A 319 43.68 -30.61 8.21
CA ARG A 319 44.31 -31.63 7.37
C ARG A 319 43.75 -32.99 7.77
N VAL A 320 43.45 -33.81 6.77
CA VAL A 320 42.85 -35.14 6.94
C VAL A 320 43.78 -36.22 6.37
N PRO A 321 43.70 -37.48 6.84
CA PRO A 321 44.54 -38.56 6.32
C PRO A 321 44.41 -38.72 4.80
N GLY A 322 45.56 -38.77 4.14
CA GLY A 322 45.70 -38.97 2.70
C GLY A 322 45.65 -40.45 2.31
N ALA A 323 45.60 -40.71 1.01
CA ALA A 323 45.49 -42.07 0.46
C ALA A 323 46.70 -42.97 0.75
N ARG A 324 47.85 -42.39 1.15
CA ARG A 324 49.04 -43.14 1.58
C ARG A 324 49.14 -43.11 3.10
N ALA A 325 49.49 -44.25 3.71
CA ALA A 325 49.73 -44.34 5.14
C ALA A 325 50.80 -43.31 5.57
N GLY A 326 50.47 -42.46 6.55
CA GLY A 326 51.34 -41.38 7.03
C GLY A 326 51.40 -40.11 6.16
N SER A 327 50.53 -39.98 5.15
CA SER A 327 50.38 -38.73 4.38
C SER A 327 49.15 -37.95 4.82
N ASP A 328 49.23 -36.62 4.83
CA ASP A 328 48.10 -35.73 5.14
C ASP A 328 47.70 -34.92 3.92
N LYS A 329 46.41 -34.94 3.56
CA LYS A 329 45.82 -34.06 2.55
C LYS A 329 45.10 -32.89 3.22
N ALA A 330 44.97 -31.77 2.51
CA ALA A 330 44.18 -30.65 2.97
C ALA A 330 42.70 -31.08 3.13
N GLY A 331 42.04 -30.61 4.19
CA GLY A 331 40.60 -30.79 4.38
C GLY A 331 39.79 -30.05 3.31
N ASP A 332 38.50 -30.34 3.23
CA ASP A 332 37.63 -29.86 2.14
C ASP A 332 37.47 -28.33 2.10
N PHE A 333 37.66 -27.66 3.25
CA PHE A 333 37.53 -26.21 3.42
C PHE A 333 38.87 -25.51 3.65
N ASN A 334 39.99 -26.23 3.61
CA ASN A 334 41.30 -25.67 3.92
C ASN A 334 41.66 -24.50 2.99
N GLY A 335 41.96 -23.33 3.57
CA GLY A 335 42.29 -22.09 2.86
C GLY A 335 41.14 -21.44 2.08
N ARG A 336 39.89 -21.91 2.27
CA ARG A 336 38.69 -21.44 1.53
C ARG A 336 37.77 -20.56 2.36
N LEU A 337 38.02 -20.43 3.66
CA LEU A 337 37.20 -19.70 4.62
C LEU A 337 37.90 -18.45 5.17
N SER A 338 39.20 -18.24 4.87
CA SER A 338 39.98 -17.13 5.44
C SER A 338 39.33 -15.75 5.24
N ARG A 339 38.73 -15.49 4.07
CA ARG A 339 37.99 -14.24 3.79
C ARG A 339 36.72 -14.11 4.63
N LEU A 340 35.96 -15.21 4.78
CA LEU A 340 34.76 -15.26 5.62
C LEU A 340 35.12 -14.95 7.08
N ILE A 341 36.15 -15.62 7.61
CA ILE A 341 36.63 -15.43 8.97
C ILE A 341 37.08 -13.98 9.20
N ALA A 342 37.82 -13.39 8.26
CA ALA A 342 38.22 -11.98 8.33
C ALA A 342 37.01 -11.02 8.36
N ARG A 343 35.96 -11.30 7.60
CA ARG A 343 34.70 -10.52 7.62
C ARG A 343 33.98 -10.65 8.96
N PHE A 344 33.90 -11.85 9.54
CA PHE A 344 33.38 -12.07 10.89
C PHE A 344 34.13 -11.22 11.92
N ALA A 345 35.47 -11.29 11.92
CA ALA A 345 36.30 -10.52 12.83
C ALA A 345 36.10 -9.01 12.66
N SER A 346 36.09 -8.51 11.42
CA SER A 346 35.89 -7.09 11.12
C SER A 346 34.54 -6.57 11.62
N LYS A 347 33.45 -7.27 11.32
CA LYS A 347 32.10 -6.87 11.74
C LYS A 347 31.90 -6.96 13.26
N ARG A 348 32.49 -7.96 13.92
CA ARG A 348 32.41 -8.12 15.38
C ARG A 348 33.15 -7.01 16.13
N LEU A 349 34.28 -6.55 15.60
CA LEU A 349 35.11 -5.50 16.20
C LEU A 349 34.61 -4.08 15.90
N ASP A 350 33.73 -3.90 14.91
CA ASP A 350 33.15 -2.60 14.58
C ASP A 350 32.19 -2.15 15.70
N ARG A 351 32.59 -1.13 16.46
CA ARG A 351 31.76 -0.55 17.53
C ARG A 351 30.44 0.00 17.03
N ARG A 352 30.33 0.41 15.76
CA ARG A 352 29.05 0.88 15.17
C ARG A 352 28.04 -0.24 15.05
N LEU A 353 28.48 -1.50 15.02
CA LEU A 353 27.63 -2.70 14.99
C LEU A 353 27.57 -3.38 16.37
N GLY A 354 27.99 -2.68 17.43
CA GLY A 354 28.01 -3.24 18.79
C GLY A 354 26.63 -3.66 19.28
N PHE A 355 25.56 -2.96 18.90
CA PHE A 355 24.18 -3.35 19.21
C PHE A 355 23.79 -4.75 18.68
N LEU A 356 24.50 -5.22 17.64
CA LEU A 356 24.30 -6.51 16.98
C LEU A 356 25.29 -7.56 17.48
N PHE A 357 26.59 -7.22 17.53
CA PHE A 357 27.69 -8.17 17.78
C PHE A 357 28.33 -8.11 19.16
N GLN A 358 28.02 -7.10 19.96
CA GLN A 358 28.49 -6.93 21.33
C GLN A 358 27.28 -6.65 22.24
N PRO A 359 26.25 -7.51 22.24
CA PRO A 359 25.05 -7.27 23.02
C PRO A 359 25.34 -7.40 24.52
N HIS A 360 24.55 -6.70 25.33
CA HIS A 360 24.60 -6.84 26.79
C HIS A 360 24.36 -8.31 27.21
N ASN A 361 24.93 -8.75 28.33
CA ASN A 361 24.88 -10.16 28.74
C ASN A 361 23.46 -10.71 28.90
N GLU A 362 22.52 -9.88 29.35
CA GLU A 362 21.10 -10.24 29.46
C GLU A 362 20.51 -10.71 28.11
N CYS A 363 21.01 -10.18 26.98
CA CYS A 363 20.53 -10.53 25.65
C CYS A 363 20.93 -11.95 25.22
N MET A 364 21.78 -12.63 26.00
CA MET A 364 22.16 -14.01 25.75
C MET A 364 21.30 -15.00 26.53
N GLU A 365 20.36 -14.52 27.35
CA GLU A 365 19.40 -15.34 28.07
C GLU A 365 18.17 -15.66 27.20
N MET A 366 17.60 -16.88 27.34
CA MET A 366 16.43 -17.29 26.56
C MET A 366 15.19 -16.40 26.80
N GLU A 367 15.00 -15.91 28.04
CA GLU A 367 13.85 -15.09 28.42
C GLU A 367 13.91 -13.66 27.90
N TRP A 368 15.08 -13.21 27.43
CA TRP A 368 15.24 -11.85 26.92
C TRP A 368 14.35 -11.59 25.71
N LEU A 369 14.23 -12.57 24.79
CA LEU A 369 13.36 -12.42 23.62
C LEU A 369 11.90 -12.22 24.03
N THR A 370 11.43 -12.99 25.01
CA THR A 370 10.07 -12.89 25.55
C THR A 370 9.84 -11.50 26.15
N THR A 371 10.82 -11.00 26.92
CA THR A 371 10.76 -9.68 27.57
C THR A 371 10.75 -8.54 26.55
N MET A 372 11.64 -8.59 25.56
CA MET A 372 11.71 -7.64 24.45
C MET A 372 10.41 -7.65 23.63
N ALA A 373 9.93 -8.83 23.27
CA ALA A 373 8.68 -9.00 22.52
C ALA A 373 7.48 -8.42 23.27
N HIS A 374 7.38 -8.68 24.58
CA HIS A 374 6.30 -8.18 25.42
C HIS A 374 6.31 -6.65 25.49
N LYS A 375 7.48 -6.03 25.72
CA LYS A 375 7.63 -4.57 25.78
C LYS A 375 7.35 -3.88 24.44
N LEU A 376 7.71 -4.49 23.31
CA LEU A 376 7.50 -3.91 21.99
C LEU A 376 6.10 -4.15 21.43
N VAL A 377 5.57 -5.37 21.54
CA VAL A 377 4.32 -5.78 20.89
C VAL A 377 3.12 -5.64 21.81
N GLY A 378 3.29 -5.75 23.13
CA GLY A 378 2.20 -5.70 24.09
C GLY A 378 1.48 -4.34 24.05
N GLY A 379 0.16 -4.34 23.88
CA GLY A 379 -0.63 -3.10 23.95
C GLY A 379 -0.61 -2.50 25.36
N ARG A 380 -1.09 -1.27 25.52
CA ARG A 380 -1.06 -0.55 26.80
C ARG A 380 -1.54 -1.39 27.99
N GLY A 381 -2.71 -2.04 27.87
CA GLY A 381 -3.28 -2.85 28.95
C GLY A 381 -2.53 -4.14 29.25
N SER A 382 -1.58 -4.54 28.41
CA SER A 382 -0.73 -5.71 28.64
C SER A 382 0.59 -5.34 29.32
N GLN A 383 0.95 -4.04 29.39
CA GLN A 383 2.16 -3.57 30.04
C GLN A 383 2.00 -3.54 31.57
N ALA A 384 3.05 -3.88 32.31
CA ALA A 384 2.99 -3.98 33.78
C ALA A 384 2.62 -2.65 34.47
N ASP A 385 3.06 -1.52 33.90
CA ASP A 385 2.78 -0.16 34.35
C ASP A 385 1.54 0.46 33.67
N SER A 386 0.84 -0.28 32.80
CA SER A 386 -0.25 0.22 31.96
C SER A 386 0.13 1.44 31.10
N ASN A 387 1.41 1.61 30.78
CA ASN A 387 1.97 2.71 30.01
C ASN A 387 2.66 2.20 28.73
N GLY A 388 2.81 3.07 27.73
CA GLY A 388 3.53 2.74 26.49
C GLY A 388 2.69 1.96 25.47
N GLY A 389 1.46 2.41 25.22
CA GLY A 389 0.67 1.94 24.08
C GLY A 389 1.38 2.17 22.74
N ILE A 390 2.14 3.27 22.65
CA ILE A 390 2.92 3.67 21.47
C ILE A 390 4.40 3.52 21.79
N LYS A 391 5.14 2.78 20.94
CA LYS A 391 6.57 2.55 21.10
C LYS A 391 7.31 3.28 20.00
N ILE A 392 8.20 4.18 20.36
CA ILE A 392 9.05 4.90 19.42
C ILE A 392 10.41 4.22 19.47
N VAL A 393 10.84 3.65 18.34
CA VAL A 393 12.13 2.96 18.20
C VAL A 393 13.03 3.84 17.36
N ASP A 394 13.98 4.49 18.03
CA ASP A 394 14.99 5.37 17.45
C ASP A 394 16.15 4.54 16.86
N PHE A 395 16.30 4.65 15.54
CA PHE A 395 17.36 4.04 14.73
C PHE A 395 18.44 5.05 14.30
N SER A 396 18.45 6.28 14.83
CA SER A 396 19.39 7.34 14.41
C SER A 396 20.87 7.00 14.60
N GLU A 397 21.18 6.05 15.48
CA GLU A 397 22.54 5.56 15.72
C GLU A 397 22.91 4.31 14.89
N VAL A 398 21.96 3.78 14.10
CA VAL A 398 22.19 2.64 13.22
C VAL A 398 22.81 3.10 11.90
N PRO A 399 23.94 2.50 11.46
CA PRO A 399 24.55 2.82 10.17
C PRO A 399 23.59 2.60 8.98
N SER A 400 23.63 3.50 8.00
CA SER A 400 22.72 3.47 6.84
C SER A 400 22.84 2.19 5.99
N ASP A 401 24.01 1.55 5.96
CA ASP A 401 24.25 0.30 5.21
C ASP A 401 23.60 -0.93 5.84
N ILE A 402 23.23 -0.87 7.12
CA ILE A 402 22.54 -1.97 7.83
C ILE A 402 21.15 -1.59 8.32
N LEU A 403 20.77 -0.32 8.23
CA LEU A 403 19.45 0.19 8.59
C LEU A 403 18.31 -0.63 7.97
N PRO A 404 18.30 -0.95 6.65
CA PRO A 404 17.22 -1.73 6.05
C PRO A 404 17.06 -3.11 6.69
N LEU A 405 18.17 -3.75 6.99
CA LEU A 405 18.19 -5.06 7.62
C LEU A 405 17.68 -5.01 9.06
N MET A 406 18.02 -3.97 9.83
CA MET A 406 17.60 -3.86 11.23
C MET A 406 16.12 -3.52 11.39
N VAL A 407 15.63 -2.57 10.59
CA VAL A 407 14.21 -2.20 10.61
C VAL A 407 13.34 -3.36 10.12
N SER A 408 13.76 -4.06 9.06
CA SER A 408 13.05 -5.25 8.57
C SER A 408 13.13 -6.44 9.53
N LEU A 409 14.24 -6.63 10.25
CA LEU A 409 14.35 -7.64 11.31
C LEU A 409 13.30 -7.42 12.39
N LEU A 410 13.16 -6.18 12.88
CA LEU A 410 12.19 -5.83 13.91
C LEU A 410 10.76 -6.01 13.40
N ALA A 411 10.45 -5.51 12.19
CA ALA A 411 9.16 -5.69 11.56
C ALA A 411 8.80 -7.18 11.36
N ARG A 412 9.77 -8.00 10.93
CA ARG A 412 9.61 -9.47 10.80
C ARG A 412 9.32 -10.13 12.14
N LEU A 413 10.03 -9.74 13.20
CA LEU A 413 9.83 -10.28 14.53
C LEU A 413 8.41 -10.00 15.02
N ILE A 414 7.97 -8.74 14.94
CA ILE A 414 6.61 -8.30 15.31
C ILE A 414 5.55 -9.06 14.50
N PHE A 415 5.74 -9.15 13.18
CA PHE A 415 4.82 -9.86 12.30
C PHE A 415 4.77 -11.37 12.61
N THR A 416 5.90 -11.99 12.92
CA THR A 416 5.97 -13.42 13.26
C THR A 416 5.27 -13.70 14.59
N ILE A 417 5.51 -12.89 15.62
CA ILE A 417 4.84 -13.02 16.93
C ILE A 417 3.32 -12.92 16.76
N THR A 418 2.84 -11.90 16.06
CA THR A 418 1.39 -11.71 15.82
C THR A 418 0.79 -12.82 14.94
N GLN A 419 1.53 -13.32 13.95
CA GLN A 419 1.10 -14.44 13.11
C GLN A 419 0.84 -15.72 13.92
N TRP A 420 1.73 -16.05 14.85
CA TRP A 420 1.66 -17.27 15.67
C TRP A 420 0.86 -17.11 16.97
N THR A 421 0.46 -15.89 17.33
CA THR A 421 -0.43 -15.65 18.47
C THR A 421 -1.85 -16.16 18.14
N ASP A 422 -2.53 -16.76 19.12
CA ASP A 422 -3.93 -17.18 19.00
C ASP A 422 -4.84 -16.00 18.60
N ILE A 423 -5.84 -16.25 17.75
CA ILE A 423 -6.70 -15.18 17.23
C ILE A 423 -7.41 -14.38 18.34
N GLU A 424 -7.79 -15.03 19.43
CA GLU A 424 -8.47 -14.41 20.58
C GLU A 424 -7.55 -13.53 21.42
N LYS A 425 -6.23 -13.77 21.36
CA LYS A 425 -5.20 -13.02 22.09
C LYS A 425 -4.45 -12.03 21.20
N ARG A 426 -4.78 -11.97 19.91
CA ARG A 426 -4.16 -11.02 18.98
C ARG A 426 -4.66 -9.62 19.25
N HIS A 427 -3.72 -8.75 19.60
CA HIS A 427 -3.94 -7.32 19.62
C HIS A 427 -3.40 -6.71 18.32
N PRO A 428 -4.22 -5.95 17.56
CA PRO A 428 -3.75 -5.27 16.37
C PRO A 428 -2.59 -4.33 16.69
N VAL A 429 -1.62 -4.23 15.78
CA VAL A 429 -0.46 -3.32 15.90
C VAL A 429 -0.30 -2.53 14.60
N ALA A 430 -0.10 -1.22 14.71
CA ALA A 430 0.21 -0.36 13.58
C ALA A 430 1.72 -0.04 13.56
N LEU A 431 2.40 -0.39 12.48
CA LEU A 431 3.80 -0.04 12.25
C LEU A 431 3.87 1.27 11.45
N PHE A 432 4.34 2.33 12.09
CA PHE A 432 4.61 3.61 11.45
C PHE A 432 6.05 3.58 10.94
N CYS A 433 6.18 3.57 9.62
CA CYS A 433 7.44 3.46 8.92
C CYS A 433 7.87 4.86 8.48
N ASP A 434 8.56 5.61 9.36
CA ASP A 434 9.09 6.92 9.00
C ASP A 434 10.25 6.80 8.02
N GLU A 435 10.38 7.78 7.12
CA GLU A 435 11.33 7.78 6.00
C GLU A 435 11.50 6.43 5.30
N ALA A 436 10.38 5.78 4.97
CA ALA A 436 10.34 4.43 4.42
C ALA A 436 11.16 4.24 3.13
N HIS A 437 11.47 5.30 2.38
CA HIS A 437 12.33 5.22 1.20
C HIS A 437 13.77 4.76 1.52
N LEU A 438 14.23 4.92 2.77
CA LEU A 438 15.56 4.51 3.20
C LEU A 438 15.71 3.01 3.46
N TYR A 439 14.62 2.28 3.71
CA TYR A 439 14.65 0.84 4.03
C TYR A 439 13.58 -0.02 3.36
N ILE A 440 12.68 0.59 2.60
CA ILE A 440 11.73 -0.08 1.71
C ILE A 440 11.93 0.43 0.27
N PRO A 441 13.16 0.40 -0.29
CA PRO A 441 13.43 0.95 -1.60
C PRO A 441 12.70 0.16 -2.70
N GLU A 442 12.49 0.81 -3.85
CA GLU A 442 12.08 0.12 -5.08
C GLU A 442 13.12 -0.93 -5.49
N ARG A 443 12.67 -2.11 -5.94
CA ARG A 443 13.56 -3.25 -6.22
C ARG A 443 14.63 -2.94 -7.27
N ALA A 444 14.34 -2.05 -8.20
CA ALA A 444 15.31 -1.62 -9.21
C ALA A 444 16.52 -0.88 -8.62
N SER A 445 16.36 -0.31 -7.42
CA SER A 445 17.38 0.45 -6.69
C SER A 445 17.88 -0.29 -5.44
N ALA A 446 17.42 -1.53 -5.20
CA ALA A 446 17.72 -2.31 -4.01
C ALA A 446 19.00 -3.13 -4.20
N ASP A 447 19.93 -3.04 -3.25
CA ASP A 447 21.05 -3.96 -3.19
C ASP A 447 20.61 -5.33 -2.65
N SER A 448 21.52 -6.31 -2.69
CA SER A 448 21.22 -7.68 -2.26
C SER A 448 20.77 -7.84 -0.79
N VAL A 449 21.17 -6.90 0.08
CA VAL A 449 20.73 -6.79 1.48
C VAL A 449 19.31 -6.21 1.56
N ASP A 450 19.00 -5.27 0.68
CA ASP A 450 17.72 -4.59 0.62
C ASP A 450 16.62 -5.52 0.09
N ASP A 451 16.93 -6.44 -0.82
CA ASP A 451 15.94 -7.37 -1.39
C ASP A 451 15.27 -8.25 -0.31
N ILE A 452 16.04 -8.71 0.68
CA ILE A 452 15.52 -9.46 1.84
C ILE A 452 14.61 -8.55 2.67
N SER A 453 15.07 -7.33 2.94
CA SER A 453 14.38 -6.33 3.76
C SER A 453 13.04 -5.93 3.13
N VAL A 454 13.05 -5.64 1.83
CA VAL A 454 11.87 -5.32 1.01
C VAL A 454 10.91 -6.51 0.95
N GLY A 455 11.42 -7.74 0.81
CA GLY A 455 10.60 -8.95 0.81
C GLY A 455 9.76 -9.12 2.07
N ILE A 456 10.31 -8.75 3.24
CA ILE A 456 9.58 -8.75 4.52
C ILE A 456 8.43 -7.75 4.49
N PHE A 457 8.68 -6.50 4.08
CA PHE A 457 7.63 -5.49 4.02
C PHE A 457 6.57 -5.79 2.96
N GLU A 458 6.93 -6.38 1.82
CA GLU A 458 5.96 -6.86 0.83
C GLU A 458 5.06 -7.95 1.42
N ARG A 459 5.62 -8.87 2.19
CA ARG A 459 4.84 -9.92 2.87
C ARG A 459 3.90 -9.31 3.91
N ILE A 460 4.36 -8.35 4.72
CA ILE A 460 3.52 -7.65 5.69
C ILE A 460 2.42 -6.85 4.97
N ALA A 461 2.71 -6.19 3.86
CA ALA A 461 1.71 -5.45 3.09
C ALA A 461 0.63 -6.35 2.46
N LYS A 462 1.00 -7.58 2.05
CA LYS A 462 0.06 -8.56 1.46
C LYS A 462 -0.76 -9.32 2.50
N GLU A 463 -0.14 -9.67 3.64
CA GLU A 463 -0.71 -10.61 4.62
C GLU A 463 -1.02 -9.98 5.98
N GLY A 464 -0.44 -8.82 6.31
CA GLY A 464 -0.51 -8.13 7.60
C GLY A 464 -1.93 -7.96 8.12
N ARG A 465 -2.84 -7.55 7.24
CA ARG A 465 -4.27 -7.38 7.54
C ARG A 465 -4.92 -8.64 8.15
N LYS A 466 -4.51 -9.85 7.75
CA LYS A 466 -5.04 -11.11 8.29
C LYS A 466 -4.62 -11.34 9.75
N TYR A 467 -3.46 -10.82 10.13
CA TYR A 467 -2.85 -11.04 11.44
C TYR A 467 -2.92 -9.80 12.35
N GLY A 468 -3.62 -8.76 11.92
CA GLY A 468 -3.78 -7.53 12.70
C GLY A 468 -2.58 -6.60 12.64
N VAL A 469 -1.69 -6.74 11.65
CA VAL A 469 -0.54 -5.86 11.46
C VAL A 469 -0.83 -4.84 10.36
N GLY A 470 -0.96 -3.58 10.75
CA GLY A 470 -1.09 -2.42 9.87
C GLY A 470 0.26 -1.81 9.54
N LEU A 471 0.37 -1.20 8.36
CA LEU A 471 1.54 -0.41 7.95
C LEU A 471 1.07 1.01 7.71
N VAL A 472 1.79 1.99 8.21
CA VAL A 472 1.63 3.42 7.91
C VAL A 472 2.95 3.86 7.31
N VAL A 473 3.03 3.87 5.99
CA VAL A 473 4.25 4.19 5.23
C VAL A 473 4.38 5.70 5.13
N ILE A 474 5.43 6.27 5.69
CA ILE A 474 5.66 7.71 5.68
C ILE A 474 6.93 7.98 4.86
N SER A 475 6.83 8.85 3.86
CA SER A 475 8.00 9.16 3.01
C SER A 475 7.87 10.49 2.29
N GLN A 476 9.01 11.15 2.10
CA GLN A 476 9.14 12.31 1.23
C GLN A 476 9.36 12.00 -0.26
N ARG A 477 9.79 10.77 -0.57
CA ARG A 477 10.06 10.28 -1.93
C ARG A 477 9.22 9.04 -2.22
N PRO A 478 7.90 9.16 -2.42
CA PRO A 478 7.07 8.01 -2.77
C PRO A 478 7.53 7.28 -4.04
N ALA A 479 8.22 7.94 -4.97
CA ALA A 479 8.77 7.28 -6.16
C ALA A 479 9.92 6.30 -5.87
N GLU A 480 10.62 6.46 -4.74
CA GLU A 480 11.73 5.61 -4.32
C GLU A 480 11.28 4.45 -3.42
N VAL A 481 10.02 4.45 -2.96
CA VAL A 481 9.45 3.38 -2.12
C VAL A 481 8.90 2.25 -2.99
N ASN A 482 9.05 1.00 -2.55
CA ASN A 482 8.57 -0.20 -3.23
C ASN A 482 7.08 -0.10 -3.66
N ARG A 483 6.83 -0.19 -4.97
CA ARG A 483 5.47 -0.12 -5.54
C ARG A 483 4.51 -1.18 -5.02
N THR A 484 4.99 -2.39 -4.72
CA THR A 484 4.15 -3.45 -4.18
C THR A 484 3.58 -3.03 -2.82
N VAL A 485 4.42 -2.52 -1.92
CA VAL A 485 3.97 -2.02 -0.60
C VAL A 485 3.00 -0.85 -0.75
N LEU A 486 3.34 0.14 -1.60
CA LEU A 486 2.47 1.29 -1.85
C LEU A 486 1.10 0.90 -2.42
N SER A 487 1.05 -0.07 -3.33
CA SER A 487 -0.20 -0.54 -3.95
C SER A 487 -1.18 -1.20 -2.96
N GLN A 488 -0.69 -1.66 -1.81
CA GLN A 488 -1.53 -2.23 -0.75
C GLN A 488 -2.03 -1.17 0.25
N CYS A 489 -1.50 0.06 0.18
CA CYS A 489 -1.93 1.17 1.02
C CYS A 489 -3.25 1.74 0.47
N ASN A 490 -4.38 1.40 1.12
CA ASN A 490 -5.70 1.84 0.67
C ASN A 490 -6.11 3.22 1.23
N ASN A 491 -5.36 3.71 2.21
CA ASN A 491 -5.55 5.03 2.80
C ASN A 491 -4.35 5.89 2.39
N VAL A 492 -4.59 7.08 1.84
CA VAL A 492 -3.58 8.00 1.35
C VAL A 492 -3.76 9.33 2.06
N VAL A 493 -2.71 9.89 2.62
CA VAL A 493 -2.63 11.26 3.13
C VAL A 493 -1.51 11.92 2.35
N ALA A 494 -1.87 12.69 1.32
CA ALA A 494 -0.93 13.33 0.43
C ALA A 494 -0.89 14.83 0.66
N MET A 495 0.20 15.30 1.26
CA MET A 495 0.51 16.71 1.45
C MET A 495 1.19 17.28 0.21
N ARG A 496 1.64 18.54 0.28
CA ARG A 496 2.34 19.19 -0.84
C ARG A 496 3.47 18.33 -1.42
N LEU A 497 3.41 18.05 -2.72
CA LEU A 497 4.44 17.32 -3.50
C LEU A 497 4.80 18.10 -4.76
N THR A 498 6.07 18.52 -4.88
CA THR A 498 6.53 19.35 -6.00
C THR A 498 7.15 18.54 -7.15
N ASN A 499 7.69 17.36 -6.88
CA ASN A 499 8.30 16.50 -7.89
C ASN A 499 7.23 15.74 -8.71
N GLY A 500 7.35 15.76 -10.04
CA GLY A 500 6.37 15.15 -10.95
C GLY A 500 6.32 13.62 -10.91
N GLU A 501 7.44 12.95 -10.66
CA GLU A 501 7.48 11.49 -10.50
C GLU A 501 6.75 11.07 -9.24
N ASP A 502 7.01 11.75 -8.12
CA ASP A 502 6.32 11.54 -6.84
C ASP A 502 4.80 11.77 -6.97
N GLN A 503 4.40 12.86 -7.63
CA GLN A 503 2.99 13.12 -7.94
C GLN A 503 2.38 11.99 -8.80
N SER A 504 3.11 11.49 -9.79
CA SER A 504 2.61 10.43 -10.67
C SER A 504 2.34 9.12 -9.93
N VAL A 505 3.13 8.82 -8.90
CA VAL A 505 2.93 7.64 -8.05
C VAL A 505 1.63 7.78 -7.26
N ILE A 506 1.42 8.92 -6.62
CA ILE A 506 0.19 9.18 -5.87
C ILE A 506 -1.03 9.18 -6.79
N LYS A 507 -0.96 9.84 -7.94
CA LYS A 507 -2.04 9.84 -8.96
C LYS A 507 -2.46 8.43 -9.37
N ARG A 508 -1.55 7.46 -9.42
CA ARG A 508 -1.85 6.06 -9.75
C ARG A 508 -2.49 5.28 -8.60
N LEU A 509 -2.27 5.70 -7.35
CA LEU A 509 -2.92 5.14 -6.17
C LEU A 509 -4.33 5.71 -5.99
N LEU A 510 -4.58 6.91 -6.52
CA LEU A 510 -5.89 7.53 -6.55
C LEU A 510 -6.79 6.86 -7.61
N PRO A 511 -8.05 6.57 -7.29
CA PRO A 511 -9.04 6.10 -8.26
C PRO A 511 -9.29 7.09 -9.39
N ASP A 512 -9.59 6.59 -10.59
CA ASP A 512 -9.64 7.38 -11.83
C ASP A 512 -10.55 8.62 -11.76
N SER A 513 -11.67 8.53 -11.03
CA SER A 513 -12.59 9.67 -10.83
C SER A 513 -11.93 10.86 -10.12
N LEU A 514 -10.79 10.62 -9.47
CA LEU A 514 -10.08 11.55 -8.60
C LEU A 514 -8.71 11.94 -9.15
N GLY A 515 -8.35 11.46 -10.34
CA GLY A 515 -7.05 11.73 -10.95
C GLY A 515 -6.76 13.24 -11.09
N SER A 516 -7.79 14.05 -11.37
CA SER A 516 -7.68 15.52 -11.46
C SER A 516 -7.35 16.19 -10.12
N PHE A 517 -7.68 15.57 -8.98
CA PHE A 517 -7.29 16.12 -7.67
C PHE A 517 -5.80 15.93 -7.40
N GLY A 518 -5.16 14.96 -8.04
CA GLY A 518 -3.70 14.83 -7.96
C GLY A 518 -2.94 16.01 -8.59
N ASP A 519 -3.58 16.81 -9.45
CA ASP A 519 -2.98 18.02 -10.03
C ASP A 519 -2.87 19.17 -9.01
N LEU A 520 -3.54 19.04 -7.85
CA LEU A 520 -3.53 20.04 -6.78
C LEU A 520 -2.38 19.83 -5.78
N LEU A 521 -1.75 18.65 -5.78
CA LEU A 521 -0.63 18.32 -4.89
C LEU A 521 0.52 19.36 -4.89
N PRO A 522 0.87 20.04 -6.00
CA PRO A 522 1.91 21.06 -5.99
C PRO A 522 1.49 22.39 -5.35
N VAL A 523 0.19 22.66 -5.31
CA VAL A 523 -0.39 23.97 -4.94
C VAL A 523 -0.85 23.99 -3.47
N LEU A 524 -0.98 22.82 -2.84
CA LEU A 524 -1.28 22.68 -1.41
C LEU A 524 -0.34 23.53 -0.54
N ASP A 525 -0.90 24.21 0.47
CA ASP A 525 -0.11 24.93 1.45
C ASP A 525 0.51 23.99 2.51
N VAL A 526 1.38 24.53 3.36
CA VAL A 526 1.97 23.77 4.46
C VAL A 526 0.88 23.43 5.47
N GLY A 527 0.79 22.14 5.85
CA GLY A 527 -0.29 21.64 6.70
C GLY A 527 -1.49 21.10 5.91
N GLU A 528 -1.68 21.55 4.66
CA GLU A 528 -2.77 21.05 3.84
C GLU A 528 -2.49 19.66 3.27
N ALA A 529 -3.54 18.81 3.25
CA ALA A 529 -3.46 17.46 2.73
C ALA A 529 -4.70 17.04 1.94
N LEU A 530 -4.46 16.31 0.86
CA LEU A 530 -5.44 15.47 0.20
C LEU A 530 -5.50 14.11 0.90
N VAL A 531 -6.60 13.83 1.59
CA VAL A 531 -6.80 12.56 2.30
C VAL A 531 -7.80 11.70 1.57
N VAL A 532 -7.43 10.45 1.29
CA VAL A 532 -8.23 9.48 0.55
C VAL A 532 -8.28 8.16 1.32
N ALA A 533 -9.45 7.80 1.86
CA ALA A 533 -9.65 6.56 2.61
C ALA A 533 -10.70 5.67 1.94
N MET A 534 -10.33 4.47 1.45
CA MET A 534 -11.29 3.58 0.81
C MET A 534 -12.44 3.17 1.77
N PRO A 535 -13.73 3.30 1.37
CA PRO A 535 -14.84 2.84 2.17
C PRO A 535 -14.77 1.32 2.30
N ALA A 536 -15.42 0.80 3.33
CA ALA A 536 -15.61 -0.63 3.43
C ALA A 536 -16.44 -1.12 2.24
N CYS A 537 -15.93 -2.10 1.47
CA CYS A 537 -16.85 -3.11 0.98
C CYS A 537 -17.65 -3.57 2.20
N CYS A 538 -18.98 -3.55 2.09
CA CYS A 538 -19.87 -4.17 3.03
C CYS A 538 -19.32 -5.56 3.39
N GLN A 539 -18.70 -5.70 4.56
CA GLN A 539 -18.61 -6.99 5.25
C GLN A 539 -19.94 -7.22 5.97
N HIS A 540 -21.05 -7.08 5.23
CA HIS A 540 -22.22 -7.89 5.54
C HIS A 540 -21.98 -9.17 4.76
N ALA A 541 -21.44 -10.14 5.50
CA ALA A 541 -21.57 -11.53 5.15
C ALA A 541 -23.01 -11.76 4.67
N PHE A 542 -23.14 -12.44 3.53
CA PHE A 542 -24.26 -13.32 3.31
C PHE A 542 -24.32 -14.27 4.51
N ALA A 543 -25.07 -13.91 5.54
CA ALA A 543 -25.62 -14.88 6.48
C ALA A 543 -26.76 -15.56 5.72
N SER A 544 -26.40 -16.59 4.94
CA SER A 544 -27.35 -17.63 4.58
C SER A 544 -27.81 -18.25 5.89
N GLN A 545 -28.99 -17.84 6.37
CA GLN A 545 -29.71 -18.61 7.36
C GLN A 545 -30.03 -19.95 6.72
N ASN A 546 -29.37 -20.99 7.21
CA ASN A 546 -29.86 -22.35 7.09
C ASN A 546 -31.26 -22.39 7.72
N GLN A 547 -32.28 -22.36 6.88
CA GLN A 547 -33.56 -23.00 7.18
C GLN A 547 -33.93 -23.89 6.00
N ASN A 548 -34.13 -25.16 6.33
CA ASN A 548 -34.70 -26.20 5.49
C ASN A 548 -35.88 -25.67 4.68
N THR A 549 -35.76 -25.69 3.35
CA THR A 549 -36.85 -26.09 2.46
C THR A 549 -36.29 -26.32 1.07
N SER A 550 -36.46 -27.53 0.55
CA SER A 550 -36.34 -27.86 -0.86
C SER A 550 -37.26 -26.93 -1.66
N GLN A 551 -36.73 -26.13 -2.59
CA GLN A 551 -37.54 -25.64 -3.71
C GLN A 551 -36.69 -25.13 -4.88
N THR A 552 -36.92 -25.80 -6.00
CA THR A 552 -36.58 -25.49 -7.38
C THR A 552 -36.88 -24.03 -7.73
N VAL A 553 -35.87 -23.27 -8.17
CA VAL A 553 -36.10 -21.94 -8.75
C VAL A 553 -36.34 -22.07 -10.25
N LEU A 554 -37.61 -21.89 -10.61
CA LEU A 554 -38.12 -21.65 -11.96
C LEU A 554 -37.62 -20.28 -12.46
N LEU A 555 -36.90 -20.26 -13.58
CA LEU A 555 -36.76 -19.07 -14.42
C LEU A 555 -37.97 -19.01 -15.35
N SER A 556 -38.94 -18.15 -15.02
CA SER A 556 -40.07 -17.82 -15.90
C SER A 556 -39.74 -16.63 -16.80
N SER A 557 -39.95 -16.87 -18.08
CA SER A 557 -40.02 -15.99 -19.24
C SER A 557 -40.63 -14.60 -19.02
N PHE A 558 -40.00 -13.58 -19.60
CA PHE A 558 -40.71 -12.47 -20.26
C PHE A 558 -40.08 -12.25 -21.63
N GLY A 559 -40.88 -12.46 -22.67
CA GLY A 559 -40.51 -12.26 -24.05
C GLY A 559 -40.73 -10.81 -24.49
N ILE A 560 -39.91 -10.37 -25.45
CA ILE A 560 -40.28 -9.32 -26.40
C ILE A 560 -40.06 -9.90 -27.79
N VAL A 561 -41.15 -9.86 -28.55
CA VAL A 561 -41.30 -10.32 -29.93
C VAL A 561 -40.71 -9.28 -30.89
N GLY A 562 -39.98 -9.74 -31.91
CA GLY A 562 -39.41 -8.88 -32.97
C GLY A 562 -38.78 -9.66 -34.13
N THR A 563 -39.61 -10.39 -34.87
CA THR A 563 -39.53 -10.73 -36.32
C THR A 563 -38.18 -11.05 -37.00
N THR A 564 -37.97 -12.36 -37.23
CA THR A 564 -37.59 -13.04 -38.51
C THR A 564 -36.55 -12.42 -39.47
N ASN A 565 -35.45 -13.14 -39.75
CA ASN A 565 -35.40 -14.12 -40.86
C ASN A 565 -34.06 -14.90 -40.96
N ARG A 566 -34.18 -16.23 -41.17
CA ARG A 566 -33.24 -17.20 -41.80
C ARG A 566 -31.83 -17.36 -41.17
N GLN A 567 -31.32 -18.56 -40.88
CA GLN A 567 -31.53 -19.88 -41.48
C GLN A 567 -30.97 -20.99 -40.56
N SER A 568 -31.72 -22.09 -40.48
CA SER A 568 -31.34 -23.50 -40.20
C SER A 568 -30.76 -23.94 -38.84
N LEU A 569 -31.64 -24.63 -38.09
CA LEU A 569 -31.40 -25.75 -37.19
C LEU A 569 -30.50 -26.85 -37.83
N ILE A 570 -29.80 -27.69 -37.07
CA ILE A 570 -30.23 -28.98 -36.48
C ILE A 570 -29.19 -29.37 -35.40
N LEU A 571 -29.55 -29.43 -34.09
CA LEU A 571 -29.90 -30.62 -33.27
C LEU A 571 -28.86 -31.77 -33.32
N ASN A 572 -28.49 -32.49 -32.28
CA ASN A 572 -28.62 -32.48 -30.82
C ASN A 572 -27.88 -33.75 -30.36
N ALA A 573 -27.20 -33.76 -29.22
CA ALA A 573 -27.19 -34.89 -28.27
C ALA A 573 -26.20 -34.65 -27.12
N LEU A 574 -26.78 -34.36 -25.96
CA LEU A 574 -26.20 -34.53 -24.63
C LEU A 574 -25.71 -35.97 -24.42
N CYS A 575 -24.63 -36.14 -23.66
CA CYS A 575 -24.51 -37.22 -22.67
C CYS A 575 -23.64 -36.77 -21.48
N ILE A 576 -24.20 -36.94 -20.28
CA ILE A 576 -23.61 -36.69 -18.95
C ILE A 576 -22.67 -37.87 -18.61
N PRO A 577 -21.51 -37.68 -17.95
CA PRO A 577 -20.68 -38.81 -17.55
C PRO A 577 -20.98 -39.29 -16.13
N GLY A 578 -21.08 -40.61 -15.98
CA GLY A 578 -20.91 -41.34 -14.73
C GLY A 578 -20.06 -42.59 -14.99
N GLY A 579 -19.16 -42.91 -14.05
CA GLY A 579 -18.73 -44.27 -13.74
C GLY A 579 -17.70 -45.00 -14.64
N ASP A 580 -16.53 -45.21 -14.05
CA ASP A 580 -15.62 -46.38 -14.15
C ASP A 580 -14.84 -46.77 -15.43
N ARG A 581 -13.52 -46.95 -15.20
CA ARG A 581 -12.49 -47.88 -15.76
C ARG A 581 -12.58 -48.32 -17.23
N VAL A 582 -11.46 -48.23 -17.97
CA VAL A 582 -10.70 -49.33 -18.65
C VAL A 582 -9.65 -48.77 -19.66
N ARG A 583 -8.65 -49.62 -19.96
CA ARG A 583 -7.28 -49.44 -20.53
C ARG A 583 -7.12 -49.21 -22.06
N CYS A 584 -5.94 -48.64 -22.39
CA CYS A 584 -4.92 -48.97 -23.44
C CYS A 584 -5.22 -49.02 -24.97
N ASN A 585 -4.40 -48.30 -25.77
CA ASN A 585 -3.25 -48.78 -26.59
C ASN A 585 -2.70 -47.64 -27.51
N LYS A 586 -1.38 -47.28 -27.52
CA LYS A 586 -0.27 -47.68 -28.46
C LYS A 586 -0.68 -47.69 -29.97
N THR A 587 0.01 -47.11 -30.98
CA THR A 587 1.46 -47.11 -31.33
C THR A 587 1.74 -46.30 -32.66
N THR A 588 2.90 -45.59 -32.78
CA THR A 588 3.86 -45.40 -33.95
C THR A 588 3.39 -45.05 -35.40
N CYS A 589 4.08 -44.39 -36.37
CA CYS A 589 5.46 -43.88 -36.61
C CYS A 589 5.56 -43.10 -37.98
N VAL A 590 6.48 -42.11 -38.06
CA VAL A 590 7.46 -41.74 -39.15
C VAL A 590 7.09 -40.85 -40.40
N PRO A 591 8.02 -39.99 -40.92
CA PRO A 591 7.78 -38.84 -41.83
C PRO A 591 8.56 -38.84 -43.19
N SER A 592 8.38 -37.84 -44.09
CA SER A 592 9.43 -37.42 -45.07
C SER A 592 9.22 -36.07 -45.82
N LYS A 593 10.34 -35.32 -46.00
CA LYS A 593 10.84 -34.47 -47.14
C LYS A 593 9.95 -33.34 -47.74
N GLY A 594 10.41 -32.15 -48.15
CA GLY A 594 11.73 -31.51 -48.30
C GLY A 594 11.70 -30.40 -49.39
N LYS A 595 12.66 -29.46 -49.32
CA LYS A 595 13.19 -28.51 -50.35
C LYS A 595 12.65 -27.07 -50.47
N CYS A 596 13.63 -26.14 -50.49
CA CYS A 596 13.57 -24.71 -50.81
C CYS A 596 14.23 -24.44 -52.19
N HIS A 597 13.91 -23.31 -52.83
CA HIS A 597 14.82 -22.57 -53.72
C HIS A 597 14.46 -21.06 -53.76
N GLU A 598 15.51 -20.24 -53.88
CA GLU A 598 15.61 -18.78 -53.90
C GLU A 598 15.14 -18.14 -55.22
N SER A 599 14.87 -16.82 -55.25
CA SER A 599 15.66 -15.83 -56.04
C SER A 599 14.95 -14.51 -56.43
N TYR A 600 15.71 -13.42 -56.25
CA TYR A 600 15.84 -12.18 -57.07
C TYR A 600 14.86 -10.99 -57.00
N VAL A 601 15.44 -9.84 -57.41
CA VAL A 601 15.27 -8.44 -56.98
C VAL A 601 14.90 -7.54 -58.17
N SER A 602 14.23 -6.40 -57.90
CA SER A 602 14.43 -5.03 -58.48
C SER A 602 13.18 -4.32 -59.02
N GLY A 603 13.07 -3.01 -58.73
CA GLY A 603 12.58 -1.99 -59.70
C GLY A 603 11.28 -1.21 -59.41
N LEU A 604 11.42 -0.06 -58.73
CA LEU A 604 10.82 1.28 -58.97
C LEU A 604 9.34 1.48 -59.37
N GLY A 605 8.66 2.45 -58.71
CA GLY A 605 7.61 3.27 -59.36
C GLY A 605 6.44 3.76 -58.50
N HIS A 606 6.55 4.99 -58.00
CA HIS A 606 5.55 5.99 -57.57
C HIS A 606 4.08 5.67 -57.15
N ALA A 607 3.76 6.34 -56.01
CA ALA A 607 2.55 7.12 -55.69
C ALA A 607 1.23 6.40 -55.35
N GLY A 608 0.68 6.76 -54.19
CA GLY A 608 -0.74 6.59 -53.88
C GLY A 608 -1.01 6.14 -52.44
N PHE A 609 -1.54 7.06 -51.63
CA PHE A 609 -2.14 6.84 -50.31
C PHE A 609 -2.92 5.52 -50.21
N ARG A 610 -2.72 4.76 -49.12
CA ARG A 610 -3.79 4.12 -48.33
C ARG A 610 -3.26 3.46 -47.05
N TYR A 611 -4.17 3.43 -46.09
CA TYR A 611 -4.15 2.74 -44.79
C TYR A 611 -3.63 1.29 -44.83
N CYS A 612 -3.17 0.85 -43.65
CA CYS A 612 -3.08 -0.51 -43.13
C CYS A 612 -1.69 -1.22 -43.16
N GLN A 613 -1.21 -1.48 -41.94
CA GLN A 613 -0.74 -2.78 -41.44
C GLN A 613 0.74 -3.24 -41.57
N VAL A 614 1.19 -3.83 -40.44
CA VAL A 614 2.18 -4.91 -40.22
C VAL A 614 3.67 -4.58 -39.95
N SER A 615 4.14 -5.13 -38.81
CA SER A 615 5.41 -5.85 -38.64
C SER A 615 6.74 -5.10 -38.70
N LYS A 616 7.42 -5.08 -37.54
CA LYS A 616 8.87 -5.31 -37.46
C LYS A 616 9.14 -6.65 -36.77
N ARG A 617 9.67 -7.60 -37.54
CA ARG A 617 10.57 -8.65 -37.05
C ARG A 617 11.95 -8.04 -36.83
N SER A 618 12.61 -8.38 -35.73
CA SER A 618 14.08 -8.42 -35.65
C SER A 618 14.56 -9.74 -35.06
N ARG A 619 15.16 -10.52 -35.96
CA ARG A 619 16.18 -11.59 -35.88
C ARG A 619 16.59 -12.15 -34.52
N SER A 620 16.60 -13.49 -34.49
CA SER A 620 17.24 -14.38 -33.52
C SER A 620 18.76 -14.43 -33.65
N LEU A 621 19.45 -14.62 -32.54
CA LEU A 621 20.70 -15.41 -32.47
C LEU A 621 20.77 -16.11 -31.10
N GLY A 622 20.65 -17.44 -31.14
CA GLY A 622 21.34 -18.40 -30.27
C GLY A 622 21.06 -18.40 -28.76
N GLY A 623 20.26 -19.36 -28.29
CA GLY A 623 20.29 -19.77 -26.89
C GLY A 623 19.09 -20.62 -26.50
N LYS A 624 19.31 -21.90 -26.19
CA LYS A 624 18.30 -22.82 -25.66
C LYS A 624 17.66 -22.24 -24.40
N LEU A 625 16.34 -22.04 -24.39
CA LEU A 625 15.58 -21.99 -23.15
C LEU A 625 14.22 -22.66 -23.32
N VAL A 626 13.93 -23.51 -22.33
CA VAL A 626 12.72 -24.28 -22.13
C VAL A 626 11.55 -23.32 -21.88
N CYS A 627 10.56 -23.30 -22.77
CA CYS A 627 9.27 -22.64 -22.51
C CYS A 627 8.21 -23.70 -22.24
N GLY A 628 7.82 -23.84 -20.97
CA GLY A 628 6.58 -24.48 -20.58
C GLY A 628 5.40 -23.55 -20.86
N LEU A 629 4.41 -24.03 -21.61
CA LEU A 629 3.10 -23.41 -21.76
C LEU A 629 2.38 -23.41 -20.40
N ALA A 630 2.04 -22.24 -19.88
CA ALA A 630 0.93 -22.06 -18.95
C ALA A 630 -0.26 -21.54 -19.76
N GLN A 631 -1.34 -22.32 -19.83
CA GLN A 631 -2.62 -21.88 -20.38
C GLN A 631 -3.23 -20.82 -19.46
N TYR A 632 -3.36 -19.59 -19.98
CA TYR A 632 -4.28 -18.58 -19.46
C TYR A 632 -5.69 -18.91 -19.93
N ILE A 633 -6.58 -19.22 -18.99
CA ILE A 633 -8.03 -19.15 -19.20
C ILE A 633 -8.48 -17.81 -18.60
N SER A 634 -8.73 -16.82 -19.45
CA SER A 634 -9.41 -15.58 -19.09
C SER A 634 -10.91 -15.85 -18.98
N PHE A 635 -11.44 -15.84 -17.76
CA PHE A 635 -12.87 -15.63 -17.54
C PHE A 635 -13.11 -14.12 -17.45
N HIS A 636 -13.73 -13.54 -18.47
CA HIS A 636 -14.41 -12.26 -18.36
C HIS A 636 -15.75 -12.49 -17.64
N SER A 637 -15.86 -11.97 -16.43
CA SER A 637 -17.15 -11.71 -15.78
C SER A 637 -17.24 -10.21 -15.48
N GLU A 638 -17.97 -9.49 -16.32
CA GLU A 638 -18.48 -8.16 -16.00
C GLU A 638 -19.52 -8.27 -14.88
N VAL A 639 -19.15 -7.88 -13.67
CA VAL A 639 -20.10 -7.43 -12.64
C VAL A 639 -19.47 -6.21 -11.97
N GLY A 640 -19.93 -5.03 -12.37
CA GLY A 640 -19.49 -3.75 -11.83
C GLY A 640 -19.97 -3.54 -10.40
N ALA A 641 -19.07 -3.75 -9.44
CA ALA A 641 -19.20 -3.20 -8.09
C ALA A 641 -18.28 -1.97 -7.99
N SER A 642 -18.86 -0.78 -7.83
CA SER A 642 -18.13 0.48 -7.75
C SER A 642 -17.21 0.50 -6.52
N ARG A 643 -15.89 0.56 -6.77
CA ARG A 643 -14.83 0.80 -5.77
C ARG A 643 -14.58 2.31 -5.76
N THR A 644 -15.02 3.06 -4.75
CA THR A 644 -14.81 4.52 -4.73
C THR A 644 -14.34 5.00 -3.36
N PRO A 645 -13.24 5.74 -3.22
CA PRO A 645 -12.63 6.11 -1.94
C PRO A 645 -13.19 7.43 -1.36
N SER A 646 -12.95 7.67 -0.07
CA SER A 646 -13.44 8.86 0.67
C SER A 646 -12.40 9.95 0.65
N ILE A 647 -12.71 11.10 0.04
CA ILE A 647 -11.77 12.22 -0.09
C ILE A 647 -12.10 13.30 0.93
N PHE A 648 -11.06 13.84 1.55
CA PHE A 648 -11.14 14.99 2.44
C PHE A 648 -9.99 15.95 2.12
N TRP A 649 -10.32 17.24 2.08
CA TRP A 649 -9.35 18.34 2.10
C TRP A 649 -9.15 18.69 3.56
N LEU A 650 -7.92 18.60 4.05
CA LEU A 650 -7.61 18.84 5.45
C LEU A 650 -6.63 20.00 5.56
N SER A 651 -6.98 21.00 6.37
CA SER A 651 -6.12 22.09 6.86
C SER A 651 -5.66 21.82 8.29
#